data_AF-A0A4S3KJG4-F1
#
_entry.id   AF-A0A4S3KJG4-F1
#
_cell.length_a   1.000
_cell.length_b   1.000
_cell.length_c   1.000
_cell.angle_alpha   90.00
_cell.angle_beta   90.00
_cell.angle_gamma   90.00
#
_symmetry.space_group_name_H-M   'P 1'
#
loop_
_entity.id
_entity.type
_entity.pdbx_description
1 polymer ?
#
loop_
_entity_poly.entity_id
_entity_poly.type
_entity_poly.pdbx_seq_one_letter_code
_entity_poly.pdbx_strand_id
1 'polypeptide(L)'
;MDIEMPQRAWWWQGVAYALLALAIAATALAFAVSQAWNSPLIPGAAPGYRYLALGYRRASGNDFASLATNELPAILPKLPADWRLGTEFSSDVSLALRPDKGIPAVRVGLIFGDYLQALHLHPLAGRLISLRDQEDGNAVILLSAGQAQRWFGSAQAAIGRVVHDSHGLALRVIGVLPNAFQGTEHLFYRRPTVAWIPGTLVVLLSNGHWPTSNGHKPAGNLLARIPVTGPAPLLSVPDDVGVPRLYAELARVYAQSRLRLSKDVRGFAVAAPYSLTPSIQRQYAQRMRLFLGLALAALVLAAINVLVLQWLGYLRRRGTLNLERVLGARRGFLMRRMLMRDLLVLVALLLGSTLLAVLGAVFLRHVVSNLAPVVTVGALLAPLARILPAVVAVVMLAELLPMMVLLGRERLDGVRTISGARGDRVFGALLLTSEISLGVVMSVLAAWAIAYAWHATHEDVGFLDRPATLVEIRPQGDVFGALMHPDLRKAQVFLQQTLHVLASAQPGVIAGAGPQIMRNTGYDLPKSINADTRSATACVVSATPGWITAAGVRLRAGVNFDTHHAQADQVLLDARLAEQLFGSARSALGRSVSEQGAPVPWRIIGVVAPVYLHGTQQDHCPVVFEDLRNSKFGLSGNPHTLVLAGHQDAAQRQTLRERLNAFFQREHAAFEIESIRSTTQTRDWLAAQQITESRVFTLIALFAWAIALSGIVALLRLYLAQRRRLLAIESALGATPSRIYLGVVLGTLAVAGIGALIALLLLPWLATQYALLSGAQVSPYGQATWIALAVLLLAVFLVAHFPARRAARAEPATSLHEL
;
A
#
# COMPACT_ATOMS: atom_id res chain seq x y z
N MET A 1 31.21 8.97 50.38
CA MET A 1 30.34 7.80 50.13
C MET A 1 29.59 8.09 48.84
N ASP A 2 30.02 7.50 47.70
CA ASP A 2 29.26 7.33 46.44
C ASP A 2 30.18 6.69 45.37
N ILE A 3 30.66 5.47 45.65
CA ILE A 3 31.28 4.58 44.63
C ILE A 3 30.19 3.77 43.90
N GLU A 4 28.90 4.03 44.15
CA GLU A 4 27.79 3.36 43.48
C GLU A 4 27.40 4.00 42.14
N MET A 5 28.30 3.99 41.15
CA MET A 5 27.90 4.15 39.74
C MET A 5 28.43 3.07 38.75
N PRO A 6 28.88 1.86 39.12
CA PRO A 6 28.96 0.76 38.16
C PRO A 6 27.58 0.17 37.83
N GLN A 7 26.65 0.14 38.80
CA GLN A 7 25.31 -0.44 38.62
C GLN A 7 24.32 0.43 37.81
N ARG A 8 24.67 1.66 37.41
CA ARG A 8 23.81 2.46 36.50
C ARG A 8 24.30 2.49 35.06
N ALA A 9 25.42 1.85 34.73
CA ALA A 9 25.98 1.86 33.36
C ALA A 9 25.43 0.73 32.47
N TRP A 10 25.10 -0.43 33.04
CA TRP A 10 24.68 -1.62 32.28
C TRP A 10 23.29 -1.47 31.66
N TRP A 11 22.36 -0.80 32.33
CA TRP A 11 21.01 -0.62 31.78
C TRP A 11 20.99 0.29 30.53
N TRP A 12 21.85 1.31 30.44
CA TRP A 12 21.94 2.16 29.24
C TRP A 12 22.50 1.41 28.03
N GLN A 13 23.52 0.58 28.26
CA GLN A 13 24.04 -0.31 27.21
C GLN A 13 22.96 -1.32 26.79
N GLY A 14 22.24 -1.90 27.76
CA GLY A 14 21.10 -2.76 27.51
C GLY A 14 20.01 -2.08 26.65
N VAL A 15 19.66 -0.82 26.96
CA VAL A 15 18.69 -0.04 26.16
C VAL A 15 19.20 0.19 24.74
N ALA A 16 20.46 0.58 24.55
CA ALA A 16 21.02 0.79 23.21
C ALA A 16 21.04 -0.50 22.38
N TYR A 17 21.38 -1.64 22.99
CA TYR A 17 21.32 -2.93 22.32
C TYR A 17 19.87 -3.40 22.05
N ALA A 18 18.92 -3.10 22.93
CA ALA A 18 17.51 -3.38 22.69
C ALA A 18 16.97 -2.55 21.53
N LEU A 19 17.33 -1.26 21.45
CA LEU A 19 17.00 -0.39 20.32
C LEU A 19 17.67 -0.92 19.04
N LEU A 20 18.94 -1.32 19.09
CA LEU A 20 19.61 -1.93 17.93
C LEU A 20 18.91 -3.21 17.47
N ALA A 21 18.55 -4.11 18.38
CA ALA A 21 17.80 -5.33 18.06
C ALA A 21 16.45 -5.03 17.40
N LEU A 22 15.74 -3.99 17.88
CA LEU A 22 14.49 -3.54 17.28
C LEU A 22 14.70 -2.94 15.88
N ALA A 23 15.75 -2.14 15.67
CA ALA A 23 16.07 -1.57 14.37
C ALA A 23 16.44 -2.65 13.34
N ILE A 24 17.18 -3.68 13.77
CA ILE A 24 17.47 -4.87 12.97
C ILE A 24 16.16 -5.55 12.57
N ALA A 25 15.31 -5.88 13.55
CA ALA A 25 14.03 -6.55 13.33
C ALA A 25 13.11 -5.75 12.38
N ALA A 26 13.01 -4.44 12.57
CA ALA A 26 12.21 -3.55 11.73
C ALA A 26 12.73 -3.50 10.28
N THR A 27 14.05 -3.44 10.09
CA THR A 27 14.68 -3.48 8.75
C THR A 27 14.43 -4.80 8.06
N ALA A 28 14.58 -5.89 8.80
CA ALA A 28 14.31 -7.25 8.39
C ALA A 28 12.85 -7.40 7.89
N LEU A 29 11.89 -6.92 8.68
CA LEU A 29 10.47 -6.94 8.38
C LEU A 29 10.12 -6.06 7.17
N ALA A 30 10.63 -4.82 7.12
CA ALA A 30 10.40 -3.90 6.00
C ALA A 30 10.95 -4.46 4.69
N PHE A 31 12.13 -5.08 4.71
CA PHE A 31 12.72 -5.74 3.55
C PHE A 31 11.88 -6.92 3.08
N ALA A 32 11.44 -7.77 4.01
CA ALA A 32 10.67 -8.95 3.69
C ALA A 32 9.29 -8.59 3.13
N VAL A 33 8.60 -7.59 3.71
CA VAL A 33 7.36 -7.04 3.15
C VAL A 33 7.61 -6.43 1.77
N SER A 34 8.68 -5.65 1.59
CA SER A 34 9.06 -5.09 0.29
C SER A 34 9.29 -6.16 -0.77
N GLN A 35 9.98 -7.26 -0.44
CA GLN A 35 10.15 -8.37 -1.38
C GLN A 35 8.85 -9.09 -1.66
N ALA A 36 8.02 -9.33 -0.65
CA ALA A 36 6.76 -10.04 -0.85
C ALA A 36 5.82 -9.29 -1.82
N TRP A 37 5.79 -7.95 -1.76
CA TRP A 37 5.07 -7.12 -2.74
C TRP A 37 5.69 -7.08 -4.13
N ASN A 38 7.00 -7.33 -4.25
CA ASN A 38 7.73 -7.39 -5.53
C ASN A 38 7.94 -8.82 -6.04
N SER A 39 7.37 -9.83 -5.37
CA SER A 39 7.56 -11.22 -5.72
C SER A 39 6.73 -11.57 -6.97
N PRO A 40 7.32 -12.26 -7.97
CA PRO A 40 6.58 -12.77 -9.13
C PRO A 40 5.78 -14.04 -8.82
N LEU A 41 5.83 -14.56 -7.59
CA LEU A 41 5.27 -15.86 -7.24
C LEU A 41 3.74 -15.81 -7.23
N ILE A 42 3.14 -16.44 -8.25
CA ILE A 42 1.73 -16.82 -8.25
C ILE A 42 1.65 -18.23 -7.65
N PRO A 43 0.96 -18.44 -6.52
CA PRO A 43 0.87 -19.76 -5.89
C PRO A 43 0.38 -20.83 -6.87
N GLY A 44 1.15 -21.90 -7.03
CA GLY A 44 0.84 -23.01 -7.93
C GLY A 44 1.33 -22.87 -9.38
N ALA A 45 1.81 -21.69 -9.79
CA ALA A 45 2.36 -21.48 -11.12
C ALA A 45 3.76 -22.09 -11.27
N ALA A 46 4.11 -22.58 -12.47
CA ALA A 46 5.39 -23.24 -12.69
C ALA A 46 6.57 -22.25 -12.62
N PRO A 47 7.74 -22.68 -12.11
CA PRO A 47 8.98 -21.91 -12.22
C PRO A 47 9.52 -21.91 -13.67
N GLY A 48 10.44 -20.99 -13.99
CA GLY A 48 11.06 -20.89 -15.32
C GLY A 48 10.37 -19.93 -16.29
N TYR A 49 9.33 -19.23 -15.83
CA TYR A 49 8.59 -18.24 -16.59
C TYR A 49 8.41 -16.94 -15.82
N ARG A 50 8.45 -15.83 -16.56
CA ARG A 50 8.09 -14.49 -16.13
C ARG A 50 6.61 -14.28 -16.37
N TYR A 51 5.88 -14.09 -15.28
CA TYR A 51 4.50 -13.65 -15.31
C TYR A 51 4.45 -12.12 -15.36
N LEU A 52 3.83 -11.58 -16.41
CA LEU A 52 3.76 -10.15 -16.71
C LEU A 52 2.29 -9.74 -16.90
N ALA A 53 1.95 -8.53 -16.49
CA ALA A 53 0.66 -7.94 -16.85
C ALA A 53 0.78 -7.26 -18.23
N LEU A 54 -0.09 -7.59 -19.18
CA LEU A 54 -0.14 -6.99 -20.50
C LEU A 54 -1.21 -5.89 -20.57
N GLY A 55 -0.88 -4.77 -21.20
CA GLY A 55 -1.79 -3.64 -21.40
C GLY A 55 -1.43 -2.83 -22.63
N TYR A 56 -2.04 -1.66 -22.77
CA TYR A 56 -1.74 -0.68 -23.81
C TYR A 56 -0.83 0.44 -23.30
N ARG A 57 0.09 0.88 -24.16
CA ARG A 57 0.84 2.12 -23.99
C ARG A 57 0.09 3.24 -24.70
N ARG A 58 -0.45 4.20 -23.96
CA ARG A 58 -1.15 5.38 -24.50
C ARG A 58 -0.27 6.62 -24.44
N ALA A 59 -0.70 7.70 -25.10
CA ALA A 59 -0.06 9.02 -25.00
C ALA A 59 -0.09 9.58 -23.56
N SER A 60 -1.13 9.24 -22.78
CA SER A 60 -1.30 9.65 -21.38
C SER A 60 -0.58 8.74 -20.36
N GLY A 61 -0.06 7.59 -20.79
CA GLY A 61 0.60 6.62 -19.91
C GLY A 61 0.27 5.17 -20.25
N ASN A 62 0.74 4.23 -19.42
CA ASN A 62 0.40 2.81 -19.58
C ASN A 62 -0.96 2.53 -18.95
N ASP A 63 -1.80 1.82 -19.69
CA ASP A 63 -3.15 1.42 -19.30
C ASP A 63 -3.27 -0.10 -19.40
N PHE A 64 -3.39 -0.76 -18.25
CA PHE A 64 -3.42 -2.20 -18.14
C PHE A 64 -4.83 -2.79 -18.06
N ALA A 65 -5.86 -1.94 -18.05
CA ALA A 65 -7.22 -2.37 -17.74
C ALA A 65 -8.17 -2.30 -18.95
N SER A 66 -7.70 -1.75 -20.08
CA SER A 66 -8.50 -1.61 -21.31
C SER A 66 -8.31 -2.70 -22.37
N LEU A 67 -7.47 -3.72 -22.12
CA LEU A 67 -7.38 -4.88 -23.02
C LEU A 67 -8.61 -5.77 -22.80
N ALA A 68 -9.50 -5.80 -23.78
CA ALA A 68 -10.76 -6.52 -23.70
C ALA A 68 -10.60 -8.00 -24.09
N THR A 69 -11.36 -8.89 -23.46
CA THR A 69 -11.28 -10.34 -23.71
C THR A 69 -11.58 -10.73 -25.16
N ASN A 70 -12.38 -9.95 -25.88
CA ASN A 70 -12.68 -10.16 -27.29
C ASN A 70 -11.52 -9.80 -28.24
N GLU A 71 -10.47 -9.17 -27.75
CA GLU A 71 -9.24 -8.90 -28.50
C GLU A 71 -8.26 -10.08 -28.44
N LEU A 72 -8.40 -10.96 -27.43
CA LEU A 72 -7.51 -12.12 -27.24
C LEU A 72 -7.44 -13.05 -28.46
N PRO A 73 -8.55 -13.40 -29.15
CA PRO A 73 -8.49 -14.24 -30.36
C PRO A 73 -7.65 -13.63 -31.49
N ALA A 74 -7.53 -12.29 -31.56
CA ALA A 74 -6.73 -11.62 -32.57
C ALA A 74 -5.23 -11.58 -32.21
N ILE A 75 -4.90 -11.73 -30.93
CA ILE A 75 -3.54 -11.64 -30.36
C ILE A 75 -2.92 -13.02 -30.20
N LEU A 76 -3.65 -13.98 -29.62
CA LEU A 76 -3.16 -15.32 -29.27
C LEU A 76 -2.44 -16.04 -30.42
N PRO A 77 -2.97 -16.10 -31.65
CA PRO A 77 -2.32 -16.81 -32.76
C PRO A 77 -1.01 -16.17 -33.25
N LYS A 78 -0.70 -14.94 -32.82
CA LYS A 78 0.47 -14.16 -33.26
C LYS A 78 1.60 -14.16 -32.24
N LEU A 79 1.31 -14.60 -31.02
CA LEU A 79 2.30 -14.79 -29.98
C LEU A 79 3.25 -15.95 -30.36
N PRO A 80 4.51 -15.90 -29.90
CA PRO A 80 5.40 -17.07 -29.95
C PRO A 80 4.74 -18.31 -29.29
N ALA A 81 5.06 -19.50 -29.78
CA ALA A 81 4.39 -20.75 -29.36
C ALA A 81 4.59 -21.11 -27.88
N ASP A 82 5.68 -20.65 -27.29
CA ASP A 82 6.09 -20.75 -25.90
C ASP A 82 5.46 -19.67 -25.00
N TRP A 83 4.81 -18.66 -25.58
CA TRP A 83 4.14 -17.59 -24.84
C TRP A 83 2.64 -17.86 -24.73
N ARG A 84 2.06 -17.44 -23.62
CA ARG A 84 0.63 -17.67 -23.32
C ARG A 84 0.02 -16.42 -22.72
N LEU A 85 -1.25 -16.18 -23.03
CA LEU A 85 -1.97 -14.98 -22.59
C LEU A 85 -3.38 -15.36 -22.13
N GLY A 86 -3.79 -14.89 -20.96
CA GLY A 86 -5.17 -15.05 -20.51
C GLY A 86 -5.49 -14.22 -19.29
N THR A 87 -6.76 -14.17 -18.91
CA THR A 87 -7.22 -13.43 -17.74
C THR A 87 -8.27 -14.23 -16.96
N GLU A 88 -8.41 -13.92 -15.69
CA GLU A 88 -9.42 -14.45 -14.78
C GLU A 88 -10.25 -13.30 -14.24
N PHE A 89 -11.56 -13.52 -14.12
CA PHE A 89 -12.48 -12.67 -13.39
C PHE A 89 -13.28 -13.52 -12.40
N SER A 90 -13.22 -13.24 -11.10
CA SER A 90 -13.90 -14.07 -10.10
C SER A 90 -15.18 -13.42 -9.59
N SER A 91 -16.21 -14.24 -9.42
CA SER A 91 -17.49 -13.84 -8.87
C SER A 91 -18.08 -14.96 -8.00
N ASP A 92 -19.02 -14.62 -7.14
CA ASP A 92 -19.78 -15.64 -6.40
C ASP A 92 -20.88 -16.20 -7.33
N VAL A 93 -20.95 -17.53 -7.42
CA VAL A 93 -21.94 -18.26 -8.21
C VAL A 93 -22.54 -19.36 -7.34
N SER A 94 -23.85 -19.45 -7.34
CA SER A 94 -24.62 -20.48 -6.64
C SER A 94 -24.53 -21.79 -7.41
N LEU A 95 -23.91 -22.83 -6.84
CA LEU A 95 -23.72 -24.14 -7.47
C LEU A 95 -24.25 -25.28 -6.58
N ALA A 96 -25.08 -26.18 -7.15
CA ALA A 96 -25.68 -27.32 -6.46
C ALA A 96 -25.39 -28.66 -7.15
N LEU A 97 -25.25 -29.72 -6.35
CA LEU A 97 -25.12 -31.10 -6.84
C LEU A 97 -26.46 -31.70 -7.29
N ARG A 98 -27.57 -31.19 -6.75
CA ARG A 98 -28.93 -31.52 -7.17
C ARG A 98 -29.79 -30.26 -7.12
N PRO A 99 -30.61 -29.97 -8.14
CA PRO A 99 -31.39 -28.72 -8.22
C PRO A 99 -32.36 -28.48 -7.05
N ASP A 100 -32.75 -29.54 -6.35
CA ASP A 100 -33.73 -29.59 -5.25
C ASP A 100 -33.11 -29.40 -3.85
N LYS A 101 -31.79 -29.37 -3.73
CA LYS A 101 -31.08 -29.15 -2.46
C LYS A 101 -30.44 -27.76 -2.46
N GLY A 102 -30.50 -27.08 -1.30
CA GLY A 102 -30.03 -25.71 -1.12
C GLY A 102 -28.69 -25.44 -1.80
N ILE A 103 -28.62 -24.33 -2.53
CA ILE A 103 -27.51 -24.00 -3.43
C ILE A 103 -26.44 -23.22 -2.66
N PRO A 104 -25.30 -23.82 -2.27
CA PRO A 104 -24.23 -23.05 -1.66
C PRO A 104 -23.58 -22.11 -2.69
N ALA A 105 -23.54 -20.82 -2.38
CA ALA A 105 -22.74 -19.86 -3.14
C ALA A 105 -21.25 -20.18 -2.95
N VAL A 106 -20.55 -20.41 -4.06
CA VAL A 106 -19.10 -20.62 -4.08
C VAL A 106 -18.46 -19.63 -5.05
N ARG A 107 -17.20 -19.26 -4.78
CA ARG A 107 -16.48 -18.33 -5.64
C ARG A 107 -15.93 -19.07 -6.87
N VAL A 108 -16.34 -18.61 -8.05
CA VAL A 108 -15.99 -19.18 -9.35
C VAL A 108 -15.17 -18.18 -10.17
N GLY A 109 -14.04 -18.63 -10.71
CA GLY A 109 -13.20 -17.88 -11.64
C GLY A 109 -13.65 -18.10 -13.09
N LEU A 110 -14.10 -17.04 -13.74
CA LEU A 110 -14.34 -16.98 -15.17
C LEU A 110 -13.01 -16.76 -15.88
N ILE A 111 -12.61 -17.70 -16.72
CA ILE A 111 -11.32 -17.64 -17.39
C ILE A 111 -11.47 -17.33 -18.87
N PHE A 112 -10.54 -16.53 -19.38
CA PHE A 112 -10.49 -16.12 -20.78
C PHE A 112 -9.10 -16.36 -21.37
N GLY A 113 -9.04 -16.79 -22.63
CA GLY A 113 -7.79 -17.11 -23.31
C GLY A 113 -7.08 -18.32 -22.70
N ASP A 114 -5.75 -18.34 -22.78
CA ASP A 114 -4.89 -19.42 -22.29
C ASP A 114 -4.53 -19.26 -20.81
N TYR A 115 -5.41 -18.69 -19.96
CA TYR A 115 -5.08 -18.29 -18.58
C TYR A 115 -4.45 -19.42 -17.74
N LEU A 116 -5.07 -20.60 -17.72
CA LEU A 116 -4.58 -21.75 -16.93
C LEU A 116 -3.29 -22.34 -17.52
N GLN A 117 -3.17 -22.32 -18.85
CA GLN A 117 -1.99 -22.76 -19.59
C GLN A 117 -0.83 -21.78 -19.39
N ALA A 118 -1.11 -20.48 -19.28
CA ALA A 118 -0.11 -19.45 -19.07
C ALA A 118 0.57 -19.58 -17.72
N LEU A 119 -0.17 -20.03 -16.71
CA LEU A 119 0.34 -20.40 -15.39
C LEU A 119 1.04 -21.76 -15.35
N HIS A 120 0.99 -22.53 -16.45
CA HIS A 120 1.57 -23.86 -16.58
C HIS A 120 1.12 -24.81 -15.46
N LEU A 121 -0.18 -24.76 -15.12
CA LEU A 121 -0.75 -25.58 -14.04
C LEU A 121 -0.87 -27.05 -14.45
N HIS A 122 -0.67 -27.93 -13.47
CA HIS A 122 -0.91 -29.37 -13.63
C HIS A 122 -2.13 -29.80 -12.80
N PRO A 123 -3.21 -30.28 -13.44
CA PRO A 123 -4.37 -30.79 -12.71
C PRO A 123 -4.03 -32.10 -11.99
N LEU A 124 -4.58 -32.30 -10.80
CA LEU A 124 -4.47 -33.56 -10.04
C LEU A 124 -5.25 -34.71 -10.69
N ALA A 125 -6.33 -34.37 -11.39
CA ALA A 125 -7.15 -35.29 -12.16
C ALA A 125 -7.79 -34.55 -13.33
N GLY A 126 -8.00 -35.25 -14.46
CA GLY A 126 -8.65 -34.70 -15.65
C GLY A 126 -7.75 -33.76 -16.48
N ARG A 127 -8.35 -32.72 -17.08
CA ARG A 127 -7.67 -31.76 -17.96
C ARG A 127 -8.02 -30.31 -17.62
N LEU A 128 -7.22 -29.36 -18.11
CA LEU A 128 -7.54 -27.93 -18.03
C LEU A 128 -8.63 -27.55 -19.06
N ILE A 129 -9.28 -26.42 -18.82
CA ILE A 129 -10.16 -25.75 -19.80
C ILE A 129 -9.27 -25.20 -20.92
N SER A 130 -9.60 -25.53 -22.17
CA SER A 130 -8.86 -25.11 -23.36
C SER A 130 -9.49 -23.86 -24.00
N LEU A 131 -8.76 -23.22 -24.93
CA LEU A 131 -9.32 -22.14 -25.75
C LEU A 131 -10.55 -22.62 -26.52
N ARG A 132 -10.51 -23.84 -27.07
CA ARG A 132 -11.63 -24.44 -27.80
C ARG A 132 -12.89 -24.60 -26.94
N ASP A 133 -12.75 -24.94 -25.66
CA ASP A 133 -13.91 -25.00 -24.75
C ASP A 133 -14.59 -23.63 -24.61
N GLN A 134 -13.83 -22.54 -24.69
CA GLN A 134 -14.38 -21.18 -24.64
C GLN A 134 -15.03 -20.77 -25.97
N GLU A 135 -14.37 -21.06 -27.09
CA GLU A 135 -14.86 -20.75 -28.44
C GLU A 135 -16.16 -21.49 -28.76
N ASP A 136 -16.22 -22.78 -28.42
CA ASP A 136 -17.37 -23.66 -28.63
C ASP A 136 -18.47 -23.45 -27.56
N GLY A 137 -18.16 -22.78 -26.45
CA GLY A 137 -19.10 -22.55 -25.34
C GLY A 137 -19.41 -23.80 -24.53
N ASN A 138 -18.44 -24.69 -24.34
CA ASN A 138 -18.61 -25.93 -23.60
C ASN A 138 -18.92 -25.66 -22.13
N ALA A 139 -20.04 -26.19 -21.63
CA ALA A 139 -20.45 -26.08 -20.22
C ALA A 139 -19.62 -27.00 -19.31
N VAL A 140 -18.39 -26.57 -19.01
CA VAL A 140 -17.41 -27.32 -18.21
C VAL A 140 -16.94 -26.55 -16.99
N ILE A 141 -16.53 -27.27 -15.95
CA ILE A 141 -16.04 -26.71 -14.69
C ILE A 141 -14.80 -27.44 -14.19
N LEU A 142 -13.87 -26.68 -13.62
CA LEU A 142 -12.76 -27.18 -12.81
C LEU A 142 -13.02 -26.91 -11.34
N LEU A 143 -12.61 -27.82 -10.47
CA LEU A 143 -12.77 -27.68 -9.03
C LEU A 143 -11.41 -27.65 -8.32
N SER A 144 -11.31 -26.91 -7.22
CA SER A 144 -10.21 -27.09 -6.28
C SER A 144 -10.30 -28.46 -5.62
N ALA A 145 -9.16 -29.05 -5.24
CA ALA A 145 -9.12 -30.35 -4.57
C ALA A 145 -9.99 -30.40 -3.30
N GLY A 146 -10.01 -29.33 -2.51
CA GLY A 146 -10.85 -29.19 -1.33
C GLY A 146 -12.34 -29.13 -1.65
N GLN A 147 -12.72 -28.56 -2.81
CA GLN A 147 -14.11 -28.57 -3.25
C GLN A 147 -14.52 -29.94 -3.81
N ALA A 148 -13.67 -30.57 -4.61
CA ALA A 148 -13.88 -31.92 -5.10
C ALA A 148 -14.02 -32.93 -3.95
N GLN A 149 -13.19 -32.82 -2.91
CA GLN A 149 -13.29 -33.64 -1.70
C GLN A 149 -14.63 -33.44 -0.97
N ARG A 150 -15.07 -32.19 -0.80
CA ARG A 150 -16.33 -31.87 -0.11
C ARG A 150 -17.58 -32.32 -0.87
N TRP A 151 -17.57 -32.22 -2.20
CA TRP A 151 -18.73 -32.54 -3.03
C TRP A 151 -18.79 -34.00 -3.49
N PHE A 152 -17.64 -34.62 -3.75
CA PHE A 152 -17.56 -35.93 -4.40
C PHE A 152 -16.67 -36.95 -3.67
N GLY A 153 -16.01 -36.56 -2.57
CA GLY A 153 -15.19 -37.46 -1.75
C GLY A 153 -13.76 -37.72 -2.26
N SER A 154 -13.44 -37.40 -3.53
CA SER A 154 -12.07 -37.42 -4.05
C SER A 154 -11.94 -36.64 -5.37
N ALA A 155 -10.70 -36.34 -5.78
CA ALA A 155 -10.43 -35.65 -7.05
C ALA A 155 -10.84 -36.51 -8.26
N GLN A 156 -10.55 -37.81 -8.26
CA GLN A 156 -10.91 -38.73 -9.34
C GLN A 156 -12.42 -38.95 -9.41
N ALA A 157 -13.12 -39.06 -8.27
CA ALA A 157 -14.57 -39.28 -8.24
C ALA A 157 -15.37 -38.07 -8.75
N ALA A 158 -14.76 -36.88 -8.74
CA ALA A 158 -15.37 -35.66 -9.26
C ALA A 158 -15.40 -35.62 -10.80
N ILE A 159 -14.43 -36.23 -11.49
CA ILE A 159 -14.33 -36.16 -12.95
C ILE A 159 -15.56 -36.79 -13.62
N GLY A 160 -16.14 -36.08 -14.58
CA GLY A 160 -17.33 -36.50 -15.32
C GLY A 160 -18.67 -36.26 -14.60
N ARG A 161 -18.64 -35.87 -13.32
CA ARG A 161 -19.86 -35.48 -12.59
C ARG A 161 -20.41 -34.16 -13.11
N VAL A 162 -21.69 -33.91 -12.86
CA VAL A 162 -22.39 -32.70 -13.27
C VAL A 162 -22.79 -31.91 -12.03
N VAL A 163 -22.58 -30.61 -12.08
CA VAL A 163 -23.03 -29.62 -11.11
C VAL A 163 -23.99 -28.68 -11.83
N HIS A 164 -25.06 -28.25 -11.17
CA HIS A 164 -26.00 -27.30 -11.72
C HIS A 164 -25.79 -25.92 -11.09
N ASP A 165 -25.95 -24.86 -11.88
CA ASP A 165 -26.06 -23.51 -11.33
C ASP A 165 -27.48 -23.24 -10.79
N SER A 166 -27.69 -22.03 -10.28
CA SER A 166 -28.98 -21.47 -9.85
C SER A 166 -30.07 -21.46 -10.92
N HIS A 167 -29.69 -21.54 -12.20
CA HIS A 167 -30.57 -21.48 -13.35
C HIS A 167 -30.75 -22.85 -14.04
N GLY A 168 -30.15 -23.92 -13.50
CA GLY A 168 -30.22 -25.28 -14.02
C GLY A 168 -29.16 -25.65 -15.07
N LEU A 169 -28.21 -24.76 -15.40
CA LEU A 169 -27.12 -25.02 -16.33
C LEU A 169 -26.25 -26.17 -15.82
N ALA A 170 -26.23 -27.26 -16.57
CA ALA A 170 -25.41 -28.44 -16.29
C ALA A 170 -23.94 -28.20 -16.66
N LEU A 171 -23.08 -28.07 -15.65
CA LEU A 171 -21.64 -27.92 -15.78
C LEU A 171 -20.95 -29.26 -15.51
N ARG A 172 -20.26 -29.80 -16.50
CA ARG A 172 -19.51 -31.06 -16.35
C ARG A 172 -18.12 -30.81 -15.76
N VAL A 173 -17.79 -31.53 -14.70
CA VAL A 173 -16.46 -31.48 -14.07
C VAL A 173 -15.44 -32.17 -14.98
N ILE A 174 -14.46 -31.42 -15.48
CA ILE A 174 -13.44 -31.95 -16.41
C ILE A 174 -12.04 -32.04 -15.81
N GLY A 175 -11.82 -31.45 -14.64
CA GLY A 175 -10.53 -31.44 -13.98
C GLY A 175 -10.55 -30.93 -12.55
N VAL A 176 -9.51 -31.26 -11.79
CA VAL A 176 -9.34 -30.84 -10.40
C VAL A 176 -7.96 -30.22 -10.21
N LEU A 177 -7.90 -28.98 -9.68
CA LEU A 177 -6.66 -28.24 -9.42
C LEU A 177 -6.17 -28.42 -7.97
N PRO A 178 -4.85 -28.34 -7.71
CA PRO A 178 -4.32 -28.34 -6.36
C PRO A 178 -4.85 -27.18 -5.51
N ASN A 179 -5.04 -27.39 -4.19
CA ASN A 179 -5.48 -26.34 -3.25
C ASN A 179 -4.49 -25.17 -3.11
N ALA A 180 -3.25 -25.36 -3.56
CA ALA A 180 -2.25 -24.30 -3.60
C ALA A 180 -2.63 -23.19 -4.60
N PHE A 181 -3.38 -23.52 -5.66
CA PHE A 181 -3.90 -22.55 -6.62
C PHE A 181 -5.29 -22.06 -6.19
N GLN A 182 -5.41 -20.76 -5.99
CA GLN A 182 -6.65 -20.10 -5.53
C GLN A 182 -7.13 -19.00 -6.49
N GLY A 183 -6.64 -19.02 -7.73
CA GLY A 183 -6.82 -17.94 -8.70
C GLY A 183 -5.80 -16.82 -8.51
N THR A 184 -5.69 -15.91 -9.47
CA THR A 184 -4.81 -14.73 -9.39
C THR A 184 -5.46 -13.56 -8.66
N GLU A 185 -6.78 -13.58 -8.50
CA GLU A 185 -7.55 -12.55 -7.80
C GLU A 185 -7.62 -12.70 -6.28
N HIS A 186 -7.24 -13.85 -5.71
CA HIS A 186 -7.37 -14.14 -4.27
C HIS A 186 -6.72 -13.10 -3.34
N LEU A 187 -5.71 -12.35 -3.81
CA LEU A 187 -5.07 -11.28 -3.02
C LEU A 187 -6.00 -10.10 -2.73
N PHE A 188 -7.05 -9.92 -3.53
CA PHE A 188 -7.99 -8.80 -3.42
C PHE A 188 -9.31 -9.18 -2.74
N TYR A 189 -9.54 -10.47 -2.48
CA TYR A 189 -10.82 -10.97 -1.97
C TYR A 189 -10.64 -11.87 -0.75
N ARG A 190 -11.58 -11.79 0.21
CA ARG A 190 -11.50 -12.56 1.47
C ARG A 190 -11.75 -14.07 1.32
N ARG A 191 -12.40 -14.50 0.23
CA ARG A 191 -12.71 -15.92 -0.04
C ARG A 191 -11.89 -16.40 -1.24
N PRO A 192 -11.24 -17.57 -1.16
CA PRO A 192 -10.49 -18.12 -2.28
C PRO A 192 -11.41 -18.55 -3.41
N THR A 193 -10.94 -18.47 -4.66
CA THR A 193 -11.62 -19.09 -5.80
C THR A 193 -11.49 -20.59 -5.70
N VAL A 194 -12.62 -21.31 -5.72
CA VAL A 194 -12.67 -22.75 -5.48
C VAL A 194 -13.12 -23.55 -6.70
N ALA A 195 -13.54 -22.88 -7.76
CA ALA A 195 -13.91 -23.47 -9.03
C ALA A 195 -13.64 -22.51 -10.20
N TRP A 196 -13.49 -23.02 -11.42
CA TRP A 196 -13.23 -22.23 -12.63
C TRP A 196 -14.08 -22.73 -13.80
N ILE A 197 -14.59 -21.81 -14.61
CA ILE A 197 -15.40 -22.12 -15.80
C ILE A 197 -14.98 -21.22 -16.98
N PRO A 198 -15.24 -21.62 -18.24
CA PRO A 198 -15.05 -20.76 -19.39
C PRO A 198 -15.82 -19.44 -19.23
N GLY A 199 -15.13 -18.31 -19.36
CA GLY A 199 -15.74 -16.99 -19.22
C GLY A 199 -16.84 -16.70 -20.25
N THR A 200 -16.81 -17.40 -21.39
CA THR A 200 -17.88 -17.32 -22.41
C THR A 200 -19.21 -17.88 -21.94
N LEU A 201 -19.23 -18.71 -20.90
CA LEU A 201 -20.47 -19.20 -20.27
C LEU A 201 -21.23 -18.09 -19.54
N VAL A 202 -20.65 -16.91 -19.33
CA VAL A 202 -21.35 -15.76 -18.73
C VAL A 202 -22.64 -15.40 -19.48
N VAL A 203 -22.69 -15.65 -20.79
CA VAL A 203 -23.91 -15.48 -21.61
C VAL A 203 -24.99 -16.51 -21.27
N LEU A 204 -24.60 -17.73 -20.90
CA LEU A 204 -25.52 -18.80 -20.52
C LEU A 204 -25.94 -18.69 -19.05
N LEU A 205 -25.02 -18.33 -18.16
CA LEU A 205 -25.29 -18.04 -16.74
C LEU A 205 -26.23 -16.82 -16.58
N SER A 206 -26.20 -15.88 -17.52
CA SER A 206 -27.16 -14.76 -17.58
C SER A 206 -28.48 -15.12 -18.27
N ASN A 207 -28.76 -16.41 -18.51
CA ASN A 207 -29.96 -16.89 -19.20
C ASN A 207 -30.14 -16.28 -20.62
N GLY A 208 -29.05 -15.97 -21.31
CA GLY A 208 -29.05 -15.36 -22.65
C GLY A 208 -29.13 -13.82 -22.68
N HIS A 209 -29.11 -13.16 -21.52
CA HIS A 209 -29.37 -11.71 -21.39
C HIS A 209 -28.12 -10.84 -21.37
N TRP A 210 -26.92 -11.41 -21.56
CA TRP A 210 -25.70 -10.63 -21.74
C TRP A 210 -25.92 -9.55 -22.81
N PRO A 211 -25.45 -8.30 -22.62
CA PRO A 211 -25.63 -7.24 -23.60
C PRO A 211 -24.74 -7.51 -24.81
N THR A 212 -25.12 -8.44 -25.67
CA THR A 212 -24.76 -8.38 -27.08
C THR A 212 -25.60 -7.25 -27.64
N SER A 213 -25.01 -6.39 -28.48
CA SER A 213 -25.67 -5.20 -29.03
C SER A 213 -27.01 -5.50 -29.74
N ASN A 214 -27.35 -6.76 -29.97
CA ASN A 214 -28.38 -7.20 -30.91
C ASN A 214 -29.40 -8.21 -30.31
N GLY A 215 -29.39 -8.51 -29.00
CA GLY A 215 -30.45 -9.30 -28.34
C GLY A 215 -30.64 -10.76 -28.81
N HIS A 216 -29.71 -11.30 -29.61
CA HIS A 216 -29.73 -12.68 -30.08
C HIS A 216 -28.52 -13.45 -29.51
N LYS A 217 -28.68 -14.77 -29.27
CA LYS A 217 -27.55 -15.66 -29.00
C LYS A 217 -26.53 -15.52 -30.14
N PRO A 218 -25.28 -15.13 -29.87
CA PRO A 218 -24.31 -14.94 -30.92
C PRO A 218 -23.97 -16.28 -31.57
N ALA A 219 -24.23 -16.43 -32.88
CA ALA A 219 -23.65 -17.51 -33.68
C ALA A 219 -22.14 -17.25 -33.92
N GLY A 220 -21.31 -18.30 -33.86
CA GLY A 220 -19.85 -18.24 -34.09
C GLY A 220 -19.00 -18.20 -32.81
N ASN A 221 -17.72 -17.81 -32.93
CA ASN A 221 -16.76 -17.77 -31.82
C ASN A 221 -17.22 -16.81 -30.71
N LEU A 222 -17.64 -17.37 -29.56
CA LEU A 222 -18.17 -16.62 -28.44
C LEU A 222 -17.13 -15.71 -27.79
N LEU A 223 -15.86 -16.13 -27.77
CA LEU A 223 -14.77 -15.37 -27.17
C LEU A 223 -14.53 -14.06 -27.91
N ALA A 224 -14.68 -14.04 -29.24
CA ALA A 224 -14.54 -12.85 -30.07
C ALA A 224 -15.70 -11.84 -29.96
N ARG A 225 -16.80 -12.19 -29.26
CA ARG A 225 -18.03 -11.40 -29.20
C ARG A 225 -18.40 -10.88 -27.82
N ILE A 226 -17.72 -11.34 -26.77
CA ILE A 226 -17.96 -10.93 -25.40
C ILE A 226 -16.80 -10.03 -24.96
N PRO A 227 -16.93 -8.69 -25.11
CA PRO A 227 -15.97 -7.77 -24.53
C PRO A 227 -16.18 -7.72 -23.02
N VAL A 228 -15.36 -8.45 -22.27
CA VAL A 228 -15.15 -8.19 -20.85
C VAL A 228 -13.86 -7.40 -20.74
N THR A 229 -13.96 -6.17 -20.27
CA THR A 229 -12.82 -5.39 -19.79
C THR A 229 -12.73 -5.55 -18.29
N GLY A 230 -11.52 -5.71 -17.77
CA GLY A 230 -11.35 -6.04 -16.36
C GLY A 230 -9.88 -6.00 -15.96
N PRO A 231 -9.43 -6.89 -15.06
CA PRO A 231 -8.05 -6.87 -14.60
C PRO A 231 -7.06 -7.24 -15.73
N ALA A 232 -5.83 -6.76 -15.56
CA ALA A 232 -4.78 -6.88 -16.57
C ALA A 232 -4.53 -8.36 -16.94
N PRO A 233 -4.58 -8.72 -18.25
CA PRO A 233 -4.25 -10.06 -18.70
C PRO A 233 -2.84 -10.50 -18.29
N LEU A 234 -2.73 -11.75 -17.88
CA LEU A 234 -1.48 -12.43 -17.56
C LEU A 234 -0.82 -12.94 -18.85
N LEU A 235 0.37 -12.42 -19.12
CA LEU A 235 1.29 -12.89 -20.15
C LEU A 235 2.39 -13.72 -19.50
N SER A 236 2.58 -14.95 -19.98
CA SER A 236 3.67 -15.85 -19.58
C SER A 236 4.75 -15.86 -20.65
N VAL A 237 5.99 -15.60 -20.24
CA VAL A 237 7.17 -15.51 -21.11
C VAL A 237 8.30 -16.32 -20.47
N PRO A 238 9.05 -17.17 -21.21
CA PRO A 238 10.21 -17.86 -20.65
C PRO A 238 11.26 -16.92 -20.03
N ASP A 239 11.89 -17.35 -18.93
CA ASP A 239 12.84 -16.53 -18.16
C ASP A 239 14.10 -16.13 -18.94
N ASP A 240 14.47 -16.88 -19.98
CA ASP A 240 15.63 -16.63 -20.85
C ASP A 240 15.40 -15.52 -21.88
N VAL A 241 14.16 -15.07 -22.06
CA VAL A 241 13.83 -13.97 -22.98
C VAL A 241 14.26 -12.63 -22.39
N GLY A 242 15.29 -12.03 -22.99
CA GLY A 242 15.73 -10.67 -22.67
C GLY A 242 14.67 -9.61 -22.95
N VAL A 243 14.68 -8.54 -22.14
CA VAL A 243 13.73 -7.40 -22.24
C VAL A 243 13.66 -6.79 -23.65
N PRO A 244 14.77 -6.60 -24.41
CA PRO A 244 14.69 -6.08 -25.77
C PRO A 244 13.91 -6.98 -26.73
N ARG A 245 14.12 -8.30 -26.64
CA ARG A 245 13.40 -9.29 -27.45
C ARG A 245 11.91 -9.31 -27.11
N LEU A 246 11.58 -9.22 -25.82
CA LEU A 246 10.20 -9.12 -25.35
C LEU A 246 9.45 -7.96 -26.02
N TYR A 247 10.02 -6.75 -25.98
CA TYR A 247 9.39 -5.57 -26.58
C TYR A 247 9.33 -5.62 -28.11
N ALA A 248 10.36 -6.20 -28.76
CA ALA A 248 10.36 -6.37 -30.21
C ALA A 248 9.24 -7.30 -30.69
N GLU A 249 9.04 -8.44 -30.01
CA GLU A 249 7.96 -9.37 -30.31
C GLU A 249 6.58 -8.75 -30.05
N LEU A 250 6.40 -8.06 -28.91
CA LEU A 250 5.14 -7.39 -28.63
C LEU A 250 4.82 -6.28 -29.65
N ALA A 251 5.82 -5.55 -30.14
CA ALA A 251 5.63 -4.57 -31.21
C ALA A 251 5.21 -5.25 -32.52
N ARG A 252 5.80 -6.40 -32.86
CA ARG A 252 5.41 -7.22 -34.01
C ARG A 252 3.97 -7.72 -33.89
N VAL A 253 3.61 -8.30 -32.74
CA VAL A 253 2.25 -8.77 -32.47
C VAL A 253 1.25 -7.62 -32.58
N TYR A 254 1.53 -6.48 -31.95
CA TYR A 254 0.67 -5.30 -32.03
C TYR A 254 0.38 -4.86 -33.47
N ALA A 255 1.42 -4.73 -34.30
CA ALA A 255 1.29 -4.34 -35.70
C ALA A 255 0.48 -5.36 -36.53
N GLN A 256 0.66 -6.65 -36.26
CA GLN A 256 -0.06 -7.72 -36.95
C GLN A 256 -1.49 -7.92 -36.43
N SER A 257 -1.79 -7.52 -35.20
CA SER A 257 -3.11 -7.69 -34.57
C SER A 257 -4.20 -6.85 -35.24
N ARG A 258 -3.85 -5.72 -35.88
CA ARG A 258 -4.80 -4.82 -36.58
C ARG A 258 -6.04 -4.48 -35.73
N LEU A 259 -5.83 -4.32 -34.42
CA LEU A 259 -6.88 -4.02 -33.45
C LEU A 259 -7.47 -2.63 -33.76
N ARG A 260 -8.79 -2.49 -33.64
CA ARG A 260 -9.49 -1.21 -33.81
C ARG A 260 -9.39 -0.39 -32.52
N LEU A 261 -8.22 0.19 -32.28
CA LEU A 261 -7.90 0.94 -31.08
C LEU A 261 -8.02 2.45 -31.28
N SER A 262 -7.99 3.17 -30.17
CA SER A 262 -7.97 4.63 -30.13
C SER A 262 -6.67 5.21 -30.68
N LYS A 263 -6.74 6.42 -31.25
CA LYS A 263 -5.57 7.08 -31.87
C LYS A 263 -4.44 7.37 -30.88
N ASP A 264 -4.74 7.43 -29.58
CA ASP A 264 -3.75 7.64 -28.51
C ASP A 264 -2.97 6.37 -28.14
N VAL A 265 -3.40 5.16 -28.56
CA VAL A 265 -2.69 3.91 -28.27
C VAL A 265 -1.49 3.75 -29.21
N ARG A 266 -0.30 3.61 -28.63
CA ARG A 266 1.01 3.55 -29.28
C ARG A 266 1.64 2.16 -29.28
N GLY A 267 0.94 1.13 -28.80
CA GLY A 267 1.45 -0.25 -28.72
C GLY A 267 1.08 -0.96 -27.42
N PHE A 268 1.64 -2.16 -27.22
CA PHE A 268 1.53 -2.87 -25.95
C PHE A 268 2.50 -2.34 -24.88
N ALA A 269 2.10 -2.45 -23.62
CA ALA A 269 2.88 -2.22 -22.43
C ALA A 269 2.89 -3.48 -21.56
N VAL A 270 3.98 -3.71 -20.83
CA VAL A 270 4.08 -4.80 -19.85
C VAL A 270 4.47 -4.26 -18.47
N ALA A 271 4.02 -4.94 -17.42
CA ALA A 271 4.48 -4.70 -16.06
C ALA A 271 4.93 -6.01 -15.39
N ALA A 272 6.01 -5.90 -14.62
CA ALA A 272 6.62 -6.99 -13.85
C ALA A 272 6.84 -6.55 -12.39
N PRO A 273 6.60 -7.41 -11.39
CA PRO A 273 5.92 -8.71 -11.51
C PRO A 273 4.45 -8.56 -11.95
N TYR A 274 3.80 -9.67 -12.31
CA TYR A 274 2.37 -9.67 -12.61
C TYR A 274 1.55 -9.13 -11.43
N SER A 275 0.60 -8.25 -11.74
CA SER A 275 -0.47 -7.84 -10.85
C SER A 275 -1.69 -7.47 -11.68
N LEU A 276 -2.86 -7.71 -11.10
CA LEU A 276 -4.16 -7.33 -11.66
C LEU A 276 -4.27 -5.81 -11.85
N THR A 277 -3.54 -5.05 -11.04
CA THR A 277 -3.51 -3.58 -11.04
C THR A 277 -2.06 -3.07 -10.95
N PRO A 278 -1.30 -3.11 -12.06
CA PRO A 278 0.14 -2.79 -12.02
C PRO A 278 0.47 -1.34 -11.63
N SER A 279 -0.44 -0.39 -11.84
CA SER A 279 -0.29 0.98 -11.34
C SER A 279 -0.29 1.02 -9.81
N ILE A 280 -1.25 0.32 -9.19
CA ILE A 280 -1.41 0.25 -7.74
C ILE A 280 -0.23 -0.48 -7.10
N GLN A 281 0.13 -1.65 -7.63
CA GLN A 281 1.26 -2.40 -7.08
C GLN A 281 2.56 -1.59 -7.14
N ARG A 282 2.79 -0.83 -8.22
CA ARG A 282 3.95 0.08 -8.31
C ARG A 282 3.92 1.15 -7.23
N GLN A 283 2.77 1.77 -6.96
CA GLN A 283 2.64 2.75 -5.87
C GLN A 283 2.92 2.12 -4.50
N TYR A 284 2.36 0.94 -4.21
CA TYR A 284 2.67 0.22 -2.96
C TYR A 284 4.15 -0.17 -2.85
N ALA A 285 4.76 -0.65 -3.93
CA ALA A 285 6.17 -1.00 -3.95
C ALA A 285 7.06 0.23 -3.74
N GLN A 286 6.71 1.38 -4.33
CA GLN A 286 7.40 2.66 -4.10
C GLN A 286 7.28 3.11 -2.65
N ARG A 287 6.08 3.06 -2.06
CA ARG A 287 5.86 3.36 -0.64
C ARG A 287 6.63 2.42 0.28
N MET A 288 6.71 1.14 -0.06
CA MET A 288 7.46 0.16 0.72
C MET A 288 8.98 0.40 0.67
N ARG A 289 9.51 0.94 -0.44
CA ARG A 289 10.91 1.38 -0.50
C ARG A 289 11.18 2.57 0.43
N LEU A 290 10.22 3.48 0.59
CA LEU A 290 10.32 4.57 1.56
C LEU A 290 10.40 4.03 2.99
N PHE A 291 9.55 3.06 3.35
CA PHE A 291 9.62 2.38 4.65
C PHE A 291 10.93 1.62 4.87
N LEU A 292 11.43 0.93 3.83
CA LEU A 292 12.73 0.27 3.90
C LEU A 292 13.88 1.28 4.12
N GLY A 293 13.86 2.41 3.42
CA GLY A 293 14.84 3.49 3.60
C GLY A 293 14.84 4.06 5.01
N LEU A 294 13.64 4.27 5.58
CA LEU A 294 13.47 4.69 6.97
C LEU A 294 14.02 3.67 7.98
N ALA A 295 13.71 2.39 7.80
CA ALA A 295 14.19 1.34 8.67
C ALA A 295 15.73 1.20 8.61
N LEU A 296 16.30 1.29 7.41
CA LEU A 296 17.76 1.31 7.22
C LEU A 296 18.42 2.51 7.90
N ALA A 297 17.84 3.71 7.78
CA ALA A 297 18.37 4.89 8.43
C ALA A 297 18.24 4.83 9.97
N ALA A 298 17.17 4.23 10.49
CA ALA A 298 17.04 3.95 11.92
C ALA A 298 18.07 2.91 12.40
N LEU A 299 18.38 1.89 11.59
CA LEU A 299 19.45 0.93 11.86
C LEU A 299 20.83 1.61 11.90
N VAL A 300 21.12 2.49 10.92
CA VAL A 300 22.36 3.29 10.91
C VAL A 300 22.43 4.16 12.16
N LEU A 301 21.35 4.83 12.55
CA LEU A 301 21.29 5.63 13.76
C LEU A 301 21.53 4.79 15.03
N ALA A 302 20.92 3.60 15.13
CA ALA A 302 21.15 2.69 16.25
C ALA A 302 22.60 2.19 16.31
N ALA A 303 23.19 1.88 15.15
CA ALA A 303 24.59 1.47 15.04
C ALA A 303 25.54 2.61 15.43
N ILE A 304 25.26 3.85 15.03
CA ILE A 304 26.01 5.05 15.44
C ILE A 304 25.94 5.21 16.96
N ASN A 305 24.76 5.04 17.57
CA ASN A 305 24.60 5.17 19.01
C ASN A 305 25.38 4.09 19.79
N VAL A 306 25.37 2.84 19.31
CA VAL A 306 26.20 1.77 19.88
C VAL A 306 27.69 2.07 19.70
N LEU A 307 28.09 2.54 18.51
CA LEU A 307 29.46 2.97 18.23
C LEU A 307 29.91 4.09 19.20
N VAL A 308 29.06 5.08 19.45
CA VAL A 308 29.29 6.14 20.44
C VAL A 308 29.53 5.49 21.80
N LEU A 309 28.61 4.65 22.29
CA LEU A 309 28.75 4.02 23.61
C LEU A 309 30.01 3.15 23.74
N GLN A 310 30.39 2.41 22.70
CA GLN A 310 31.63 1.64 22.68
C GLN A 310 32.85 2.54 22.70
N TRP A 311 32.85 3.62 21.91
CA TRP A 311 33.90 4.63 21.92
C TRP A 311 34.06 5.27 23.31
N LEU A 312 32.95 5.58 23.98
CA LEU A 312 32.95 6.09 25.36
C LEU A 312 33.52 5.06 26.35
N GLY A 313 33.13 3.78 26.21
CA GLY A 313 33.64 2.68 27.01
C GLY A 313 35.14 2.48 26.84
N TYR A 314 35.64 2.63 25.61
CA TYR A 314 37.06 2.63 25.29
C TYR A 314 37.80 3.75 26.03
N LEU A 315 37.33 4.99 25.91
CA LEU A 315 37.99 6.15 26.54
C LEU A 315 38.10 5.98 28.07
N ARG A 316 37.12 5.35 28.71
CA ARG A 316 37.17 5.01 30.15
C ARG A 316 38.19 3.92 30.48
N ARG A 317 38.35 2.92 29.62
CA ARG A 317 39.25 1.75 29.83
C ARG A 317 40.67 1.96 29.32
N ARG A 318 40.97 3.09 28.68
CA ARG A 318 42.29 3.37 28.09
C ARG A 318 43.43 3.22 29.11
N GLY A 319 43.24 3.71 30.34
CA GLY A 319 44.23 3.59 31.41
C GLY A 319 44.51 2.13 31.82
N THR A 320 43.44 1.34 32.01
CA THR A 320 43.56 -0.07 32.41
C THR A 320 44.15 -0.93 31.30
N LEU A 321 43.79 -0.67 30.04
CA LEU A 321 44.32 -1.40 28.88
C LEU A 321 45.82 -1.13 28.67
N ASN A 322 46.26 0.11 28.90
CA ASN A 322 47.67 0.44 28.88
C ASN A 322 48.43 -0.28 29.99
N LEU A 323 47.83 -0.37 31.19
CA LEU A 323 48.43 -1.05 32.33
C LEU A 323 48.52 -2.58 32.11
N GLU A 324 47.47 -3.21 31.60
CA GLU A 324 47.48 -4.63 31.20
C GLU A 324 48.58 -4.94 30.16
N ARG A 325 48.87 -4.00 29.25
CA ARG A 325 49.96 -4.16 28.27
C ARG A 325 51.35 -3.99 28.86
N VAL A 326 51.53 -3.02 29.76
CA VAL A 326 52.80 -2.86 30.51
C VAL A 326 53.09 -4.12 31.33
N LEU A 327 52.04 -4.79 31.82
CA LEU A 327 52.12 -6.09 32.51
C LEU A 327 52.31 -7.30 31.57
N GLY A 328 52.48 -7.10 30.26
CA GLY A 328 52.85 -8.17 29.32
C GLY A 328 51.71 -8.77 28.48
N ALA A 329 50.49 -8.20 28.51
CA ALA A 329 49.40 -8.68 27.67
C ALA A 329 49.71 -8.48 26.16
N ARG A 330 49.82 -9.60 25.42
CA ARG A 330 50.04 -9.59 23.96
C ARG A 330 48.78 -9.09 23.22
N ARG A 331 48.96 -8.40 22.08
CA ARG A 331 47.85 -7.89 21.25
C ARG A 331 46.80 -8.96 20.88
N GLY A 332 47.26 -10.18 20.58
CA GLY A 332 46.37 -11.30 20.24
C GLY A 332 45.47 -11.73 21.40
N PHE A 333 45.93 -11.62 22.65
CA PHE A 333 45.10 -11.93 23.82
C PHE A 333 43.96 -10.92 23.98
N LEU A 334 44.24 -9.63 23.81
CA LEU A 334 43.24 -8.55 23.86
C LEU A 334 42.24 -8.67 22.71
N MET A 335 42.70 -8.92 21.48
CA MET A 335 41.82 -9.16 20.32
C MET A 335 40.93 -10.39 20.55
N ARG A 336 41.47 -11.51 21.03
CA ARG A 336 40.67 -12.73 21.27
C ARG A 336 39.61 -12.51 22.35
N ARG A 337 39.94 -11.83 23.45
CA ARG A 337 38.99 -11.52 24.52
C ARG A 337 37.82 -10.66 24.00
N MET A 338 38.11 -9.70 23.11
CA MET A 338 37.10 -8.84 22.49
C MET A 338 36.24 -9.60 21.48
N LEU A 339 36.85 -10.34 20.56
CA LEU A 339 36.13 -11.15 19.58
C LEU A 339 35.15 -12.12 20.25
N MET A 340 35.53 -12.72 21.39
CA MET A 340 34.62 -13.58 22.16
C MET A 340 33.44 -12.81 22.78
N ARG A 341 33.67 -11.61 23.31
CA ARG A 341 32.61 -10.75 23.83
C ARG A 341 31.65 -10.32 22.71
N ASP A 342 32.20 -9.88 21.59
CA ASP A 342 31.43 -9.33 20.48
C ASP A 342 30.67 -10.46 19.76
N LEU A 343 31.22 -11.68 19.72
CA LEU A 343 30.50 -12.87 19.30
C LEU A 343 29.26 -13.15 20.18
N LEU A 344 29.38 -13.06 21.50
CA LEU A 344 28.25 -13.25 22.42
C LEU A 344 27.17 -12.16 22.21
N VAL A 345 27.58 -10.90 22.05
CA VAL A 345 26.66 -9.78 21.75
C VAL A 345 25.96 -10.01 20.42
N LEU A 346 26.69 -10.46 19.39
CA LEU A 346 26.11 -10.77 18.09
C LEU A 346 25.06 -11.88 18.20
N VAL A 347 25.36 -12.98 18.89
CA VAL A 347 24.41 -14.07 19.09
C VAL A 347 23.17 -13.59 19.82
N ALA A 348 23.33 -12.77 20.87
CA ALA A 348 22.20 -12.18 21.59
C ALA A 348 21.36 -11.26 20.69
N LEU A 349 21.99 -10.42 19.87
CA LEU A 349 21.31 -9.54 18.92
C LEU A 349 20.57 -10.34 17.83
N LEU A 350 21.16 -11.42 17.32
CA LEU A 350 20.52 -12.28 16.32
C LEU A 350 19.28 -12.99 16.90
N LEU A 351 19.39 -13.57 18.09
CA LEU A 351 18.26 -14.23 18.76
C LEU A 351 17.16 -13.21 19.10
N GLY A 352 17.53 -12.08 19.71
CA GLY A 352 16.60 -11.03 20.10
C GLY A 352 15.88 -10.39 18.92
N SER A 353 16.62 -10.05 17.86
CA SER A 353 16.02 -9.48 16.64
C SER A 353 15.15 -10.47 15.88
N THR A 354 15.51 -11.76 15.87
CA THR A 354 14.67 -12.82 15.27
C THR A 354 13.34 -12.94 16.02
N LEU A 355 13.38 -12.97 17.35
CA LEU A 355 12.18 -12.99 18.18
C LEU A 355 11.29 -11.76 17.91
N LEU A 356 11.87 -10.56 17.91
CA LEU A 356 11.16 -9.31 17.62
C LEU A 356 10.58 -9.28 16.20
N ALA A 357 11.29 -9.81 15.20
CA ALA A 357 10.81 -9.87 13.83
C ALA A 357 9.60 -10.83 13.69
N VAL A 358 9.64 -11.98 14.36
CA VAL A 358 8.52 -12.93 14.38
C VAL A 358 7.30 -12.32 15.08
N LEU A 359 7.49 -11.71 16.25
CA LEU A 359 6.41 -11.02 16.97
C LEU A 359 5.84 -9.86 16.14
N GLY A 360 6.70 -9.07 15.49
CA GLY A 360 6.32 -7.99 14.59
C GLY A 360 5.52 -8.47 13.39
N ALA A 361 5.89 -9.60 12.79
CA ALA A 361 5.14 -10.22 11.69
C ALA A 361 3.75 -10.69 12.11
N VAL A 362 3.64 -11.34 13.28
CA VAL A 362 2.34 -11.77 13.85
C VAL A 362 1.47 -10.54 14.15
N PHE A 363 2.04 -9.50 14.73
CA PHE A 363 1.34 -8.24 15.01
C PHE A 363 0.88 -7.55 13.72
N LEU A 364 1.74 -7.41 12.71
CA LEU A 364 1.39 -6.82 11.41
C LEU A 364 0.26 -7.58 10.72
N ARG A 365 0.24 -8.92 10.84
CA ARG A 365 -0.85 -9.75 10.30
C ARG A 365 -2.21 -9.42 10.91
N HIS A 366 -2.25 -9.06 12.19
CA HIS A 366 -3.49 -8.67 12.87
C HIS A 366 -3.90 -7.23 12.60
N VAL A 367 -2.94 -6.31 12.54
CA VAL A 367 -3.21 -4.88 12.35
C VAL A 367 -3.50 -4.53 10.89
N VAL A 368 -2.81 -5.19 9.96
CA VAL A 368 -2.97 -4.95 8.52
C VAL A 368 -3.56 -6.19 7.87
N SER A 369 -4.90 -6.27 7.88
CA SER A 369 -5.66 -7.43 7.39
C SER A 369 -5.29 -7.86 5.96
N ASN A 370 -4.85 -6.92 5.12
CA ASN A 370 -4.48 -7.18 3.73
C ASN A 370 -3.05 -7.72 3.57
N LEU A 371 -2.19 -7.64 4.60
CA LEU A 371 -0.85 -8.24 4.59
C LEU A 371 -0.87 -9.71 5.04
N ALA A 372 -1.96 -10.17 5.67
CA ALA A 372 -2.10 -11.53 6.18
C ALA A 372 -1.90 -12.67 5.15
N PRO A 373 -2.29 -12.53 3.86
CA PRO A 373 -2.03 -13.57 2.84
C PRO A 373 -0.57 -13.59 2.38
N VAL A 374 0.10 -12.43 2.41
CA VAL A 374 1.42 -12.19 1.81
C VAL A 374 2.55 -12.39 2.82
N VAL A 375 2.27 -12.11 4.11
CA VAL A 375 3.22 -12.19 5.22
C VAL A 375 3.05 -13.52 5.95
N THR A 376 3.59 -14.59 5.37
CA THR A 376 3.77 -15.88 6.07
C THR A 376 5.16 -15.97 6.66
N VAL A 377 5.32 -16.65 7.81
CA VAL A 377 6.64 -16.82 8.46
C VAL A 377 7.65 -17.43 7.48
N GLY A 378 7.24 -18.40 6.67
CA GLY A 378 8.09 -19.00 5.63
C GLY A 378 8.52 -18.01 4.54
N ALA A 379 7.61 -17.14 4.07
CA ALA A 379 7.92 -16.11 3.07
C ALA A 379 8.87 -15.02 3.61
N LEU A 380 8.95 -14.85 4.94
CA LEU A 380 9.86 -13.90 5.57
C LEU A 380 11.29 -14.44 5.71
N LEU A 381 11.48 -15.74 5.93
CA LEU A 381 12.80 -16.32 6.25
C LEU A 381 13.83 -16.16 5.12
N ALA A 382 13.44 -16.37 3.86
CA ALA A 382 14.38 -16.29 2.74
C ALA A 382 14.89 -14.86 2.45
N PRO A 383 14.04 -13.81 2.43
CA PRO A 383 14.51 -12.41 2.37
C PRO A 383 15.37 -12.02 3.58
N LEU A 384 14.99 -12.46 4.79
CA LEU A 384 15.74 -12.18 6.02
C LEU A 384 17.17 -12.71 5.93
N ALA A 385 17.35 -13.94 5.47
CA ALA A 385 18.67 -14.54 5.29
C ALA A 385 19.57 -13.76 4.31
N ARG A 386 19.00 -13.05 3.32
CA ARG A 386 19.76 -12.25 2.34
C ARG A 386 20.27 -10.93 2.91
N ILE A 387 19.49 -10.26 3.77
CA ILE A 387 19.90 -8.97 4.35
C ILE A 387 20.71 -9.11 5.64
N LEU A 388 20.58 -10.26 6.31
CA LEU A 388 21.28 -10.56 7.56
C LEU A 388 22.80 -10.32 7.50
N PRO A 389 23.54 -10.70 6.44
CA PRO A 389 24.99 -10.46 6.37
C PRO A 389 25.34 -8.98 6.36
N ALA A 390 24.56 -8.15 5.66
CA ALA A 390 24.78 -6.70 5.61
C ALA A 390 24.50 -6.06 6.97
N VAL A 391 23.43 -6.48 7.65
CA VAL A 391 23.11 -6.02 9.01
C VAL A 391 24.22 -6.43 9.98
N VAL A 392 24.66 -7.68 9.95
CA VAL A 392 25.77 -8.20 10.78
C VAL A 392 27.04 -7.40 10.50
N ALA A 393 27.35 -7.09 9.25
CA ALA A 393 28.52 -6.29 8.89
C ALA A 393 28.45 -4.87 9.48
N VAL A 394 27.30 -4.19 9.41
CA VAL A 394 27.12 -2.84 9.99
C VAL A 394 27.30 -2.87 11.52
N VAL A 395 26.71 -3.86 12.20
CA VAL A 395 26.84 -4.02 13.65
C VAL A 395 28.28 -4.34 14.04
N MET A 396 28.93 -5.26 13.32
CA MET A 396 30.33 -5.60 13.54
C MET A 396 31.24 -4.41 13.33
N LEU A 397 31.00 -3.59 12.30
CA LEU A 397 31.76 -2.35 12.09
C LEU A 397 31.57 -1.38 13.25
N ALA A 398 30.34 -1.17 13.74
CA ALA A 398 30.07 -0.31 14.88
C ALA A 398 30.78 -0.77 16.17
N GLU A 399 30.90 -2.07 16.38
CA GLU A 399 31.57 -2.66 17.55
C GLU A 399 33.11 -2.67 17.42
N LEU A 400 33.64 -3.03 16.25
CA LEU A 400 35.08 -3.24 16.03
C LEU A 400 35.83 -1.93 15.72
N LEU A 401 35.18 -0.96 15.07
CA LEU A 401 35.83 0.26 14.58
C LEU A 401 36.55 1.06 15.69
N PRO A 402 35.95 1.33 16.88
CA PRO A 402 36.63 2.04 17.97
C PRO A 402 37.97 1.41 18.35
N MET A 403 38.00 0.07 18.37
CA MET A 403 39.17 -0.68 18.79
C MET A 403 40.24 -0.73 17.71
N MET A 404 39.85 -0.90 16.44
CA MET A 404 40.79 -0.85 15.32
C MET A 404 41.50 0.51 15.25
N VAL A 405 40.75 1.60 15.48
CA VAL A 405 41.30 2.95 15.58
C VAL A 405 42.27 3.07 16.77
N LEU A 406 41.96 2.48 17.93
CA LEU A 406 42.89 2.44 19.06
C LEU A 406 44.19 1.71 18.71
N LEU A 407 44.09 0.47 18.23
CA LEU A 407 45.25 -0.37 17.90
C LEU A 407 46.13 0.27 16.83
N GLY A 408 45.53 1.02 15.90
CA GLY A 408 46.24 1.77 14.87
C GLY A 408 46.97 3.00 15.42
N ARG A 409 46.34 3.79 16.28
CA ARG A 409 46.91 5.03 16.84
C ARG A 409 48.08 4.78 17.79
N GLU A 410 48.10 3.67 18.51
CA GLU A 410 49.24 3.27 19.36
C GLU A 410 50.54 3.02 18.57
N ARG A 411 50.46 2.85 17.24
CA ARG A 411 51.63 2.63 16.38
C ARG A 411 52.36 3.95 16.06
N LEU A 412 51.72 5.10 16.28
CA LEU A 412 52.25 6.43 15.94
C LEU A 412 52.81 7.18 17.16
N ASP A 413 52.23 6.99 18.35
CA ASP A 413 52.61 7.72 19.57
C ASP A 413 53.36 6.84 20.57
N GLY A 414 54.63 6.55 20.29
CA GLY A 414 55.57 5.96 21.26
C GLY A 414 55.95 6.90 22.42
N VAL A 415 55.45 8.14 22.43
CA VAL A 415 55.79 9.17 23.43
C VAL A 415 54.55 10.00 23.79
N ARG A 416 54.41 10.29 25.09
CA ARG A 416 53.43 11.19 25.71
C ARG A 416 53.20 12.45 24.88
N THR A 417 52.09 12.56 24.15
CA THR A 417 51.55 13.87 23.77
C THR A 417 50.03 13.94 23.92
N ILE A 418 49.60 15.11 24.37
CA ILE A 418 48.22 15.55 24.68
C ILE A 418 47.37 15.72 23.38
N SER A 419 47.91 15.30 22.22
CA SER A 419 47.39 15.47 20.86
C SER A 419 46.09 14.70 20.55
N GLY A 420 45.79 13.62 21.29
CA GLY A 420 44.55 12.84 21.11
C GLY A 420 43.27 13.59 21.49
N ALA A 421 43.34 14.64 22.32
CA ALA A 421 42.15 15.33 22.83
C ALA A 421 41.38 16.10 21.75
N ARG A 422 42.04 16.55 20.66
CA ARG A 422 41.37 17.29 19.57
C ARG A 422 40.69 16.35 18.57
N GLY A 423 41.37 15.27 18.17
CA GLY A 423 40.81 14.26 17.26
C GLY A 423 39.58 13.55 17.84
N ASP A 424 39.61 13.21 19.12
CA ASP A 424 38.49 12.54 19.79
C ASP A 424 37.27 13.48 19.96
N ARG A 425 37.51 14.79 20.13
CA ARG A 425 36.46 15.81 20.15
C ARG A 425 35.81 16.00 18.79
N VAL A 426 36.61 16.08 17.71
CA VAL A 426 36.08 16.22 16.34
C VAL A 426 35.26 14.99 15.97
N PHE A 427 35.76 13.80 16.27
CA PHE A 427 35.03 12.55 16.02
C PHE A 427 33.71 12.47 16.79
N GLY A 428 33.71 12.81 18.09
CA GLY A 428 32.49 12.88 18.88
C GLY A 428 31.49 13.93 18.39
N ALA A 429 31.97 15.10 17.95
CA ALA A 429 31.13 16.13 17.37
C ALA A 429 30.51 15.70 16.03
N LEU A 430 31.28 15.02 15.16
CA LEU A 430 30.78 14.47 13.89
C LEU A 430 29.71 13.39 14.11
N LEU A 431 29.89 12.52 15.10
CA LEU A 431 28.90 11.51 15.48
C LEU A 431 27.61 12.17 15.96
N LEU A 432 27.71 13.13 16.89
CA LEU A 432 26.57 13.87 17.42
C LEU A 432 25.83 14.65 16.32
N THR A 433 26.58 15.29 15.43
CA THR A 433 26.03 16.02 14.29
C THR A 433 25.26 15.07 13.37
N SER A 434 25.80 13.88 13.10
CA SER A 434 25.13 12.83 12.31
C SER A 434 23.86 12.31 12.97
N GLU A 435 23.89 12.04 14.28
CA GLU A 435 22.71 11.60 15.06
C GLU A 435 21.59 12.64 15.00
N ILE A 436 21.93 13.92 15.22
CA ILE A 436 20.94 15.00 15.18
C ILE A 436 20.43 15.21 13.76
N SER A 437 21.30 15.16 12.74
CA SER A 437 20.89 15.30 11.33
C SER A 437 19.89 14.22 10.93
N LEU A 438 20.17 12.95 11.27
CA LEU A 438 19.25 11.84 11.05
C LEU A 438 17.96 11.99 11.86
N GLY A 439 18.06 12.44 13.12
CA GLY A 439 16.90 12.75 13.95
C GLY A 439 16.00 13.82 13.33
N VAL A 440 16.58 14.91 12.79
CA VAL A 440 15.84 15.95 12.06
C VAL A 440 15.15 15.37 10.84
N VAL A 441 15.87 14.62 10.00
CA VAL A 441 15.31 13.98 8.80
C VAL A 441 14.10 13.10 9.15
N MET A 442 14.22 12.25 10.18
CA MET A 442 13.12 11.40 10.63
C MET A 442 11.92 12.20 11.17
N SER A 443 12.19 13.28 11.91
CA SER A 443 11.15 14.17 12.44
C SER A 443 10.36 14.85 11.34
N VAL A 444 11.08 15.36 10.33
CA VAL A 444 10.49 16.07 9.20
C VAL A 444 9.66 15.11 8.34
N LEU A 445 10.16 13.89 8.09
CA LEU A 445 9.39 12.87 7.38
C LEU A 445 8.10 12.49 8.12
N ALA A 446 8.14 12.36 9.45
CA ALA A 446 6.94 12.12 10.23
C ALA A 446 5.97 13.31 10.21
N ALA A 447 6.48 14.53 10.32
CA ALA A 447 5.65 15.72 10.24
C ALA A 447 4.99 15.89 8.86
N TRP A 448 5.71 15.58 7.77
CA TRP A 448 5.13 15.54 6.43
C TRP A 448 4.05 14.47 6.30
N ALA A 449 4.27 13.27 6.84
CA ALA A 449 3.26 12.21 6.81
C ALA A 449 2.02 12.57 7.64
N ILE A 450 2.18 13.20 8.80
CA ILE A 450 1.07 13.72 9.62
C ILE A 450 0.33 14.83 8.88
N ALA A 451 1.05 15.80 8.32
CA ALA A 451 0.45 16.90 7.56
C ALA A 451 -0.31 16.37 6.33
N TYR A 452 0.26 15.40 5.61
CA TYR A 452 -0.41 14.77 4.47
C TYR A 452 -1.67 14.01 4.89
N ALA A 453 -1.63 13.26 5.99
CA ALA A 453 -2.82 12.60 6.52
C ALA A 453 -3.89 13.59 6.99
N TRP A 454 -3.47 14.71 7.59
CA TRP A 454 -4.37 15.80 7.98
C TRP A 454 -5.04 16.46 6.77
N HIS A 455 -4.27 16.74 5.71
CA HIS A 455 -4.82 17.25 4.47
C HIS A 455 -5.79 16.25 3.83
N ALA A 456 -5.44 14.96 3.78
CA ALA A 456 -6.31 13.93 3.21
C ALA A 456 -7.67 13.79 3.93
N THR A 457 -7.78 14.13 5.23
CA THR A 457 -9.04 14.10 5.98
C THR A 457 -9.86 15.38 5.90
N HIS A 458 -9.23 16.52 5.64
CA HIS A 458 -9.87 17.85 5.67
C HIS A 458 -10.05 18.50 4.30
N GLU A 459 -9.37 18.01 3.28
CA GLU A 459 -9.46 18.55 1.92
C GLU A 459 -10.82 18.20 1.27
N ASP A 460 -11.26 19.07 0.36
CA ASP A 460 -12.52 18.94 -0.38
C ASP A 460 -12.40 17.80 -1.40
N VAL A 461 -13.12 16.70 -1.17
CA VAL A 461 -13.19 15.56 -2.09
C VAL A 461 -14.22 15.78 -3.23
N GLY A 462 -14.88 16.93 -3.28
CA GLY A 462 -15.91 17.29 -4.29
C GLY A 462 -17.30 16.72 -4.01
N PHE A 463 -17.42 15.92 -2.95
CA PHE A 463 -18.64 15.37 -2.38
C PHE A 463 -18.45 15.28 -0.85
N LEU A 464 -19.49 14.95 -0.11
CA LEU A 464 -19.53 15.00 1.36
C LEU A 464 -19.42 16.41 1.96
N ASP A 465 -19.85 17.45 1.24
CA ASP A 465 -19.90 18.84 1.75
C ASP A 465 -21.02 19.05 2.79
N ARG A 466 -21.95 18.10 2.87
CA ARG A 466 -23.07 18.11 3.81
C ARG A 466 -23.04 16.86 4.69
N PRO A 467 -23.61 16.92 5.90
CA PRO A 467 -23.85 15.72 6.69
C PRO A 467 -24.69 14.73 5.89
N ALA A 468 -24.19 13.51 5.74
CA ALA A 468 -24.84 12.42 5.04
C ALA A 468 -24.50 11.09 5.71
N THR A 469 -25.39 10.12 5.51
CA THR A 469 -25.20 8.74 5.93
C THR A 469 -25.08 7.88 4.68
N LEU A 470 -23.97 7.16 4.60
CA LEU A 470 -23.59 6.37 3.44
C LEU A 470 -23.75 4.90 3.79
N VAL A 471 -24.51 4.19 2.96
CA VAL A 471 -24.77 2.76 3.07
C VAL A 471 -24.10 2.10 1.86
N GLU A 472 -23.04 1.35 2.14
CA GLU A 472 -22.37 0.56 1.11
C GLU A 472 -23.10 -0.77 0.95
N ILE A 473 -23.62 -1.01 -0.26
CA ILE A 473 -24.28 -2.26 -0.62
C ILE A 473 -23.43 -3.01 -1.63
N ARG A 474 -23.33 -4.33 -1.45
CA ARG A 474 -22.63 -5.22 -2.37
C ARG A 474 -23.58 -6.34 -2.80
N PRO A 475 -23.57 -6.74 -4.08
CA PRO A 475 -24.27 -7.94 -4.50
C PRO A 475 -23.69 -9.19 -3.81
N GLN A 476 -24.56 -10.10 -3.39
CA GLN A 476 -24.27 -11.35 -2.69
C GLN A 476 -24.96 -12.51 -3.42
N GLY A 477 -24.35 -13.70 -3.47
CA GLY A 477 -24.98 -14.87 -4.10
C GLY A 477 -24.72 -14.95 -5.59
N ASP A 478 -25.70 -15.36 -6.40
CA ASP A 478 -25.55 -15.44 -7.86
C ASP A 478 -25.47 -14.03 -8.45
N VAL A 479 -24.22 -13.55 -8.57
CA VAL A 479 -23.92 -12.21 -9.03
C VAL A 479 -24.40 -12.03 -10.47
N PHE A 480 -24.42 -13.06 -11.33
CA PHE A 480 -24.88 -12.90 -12.73
C PHE A 480 -26.40 -12.82 -12.87
N GLY A 481 -27.14 -13.59 -12.09
CA GLY A 481 -28.59 -13.45 -11.98
C GLY A 481 -29.01 -12.09 -11.40
N ALA A 482 -28.21 -11.54 -10.48
CA ALA A 482 -28.42 -10.20 -9.92
C ALA A 482 -28.01 -9.10 -10.91
N LEU A 483 -26.79 -9.17 -11.49
CA LEU A 483 -26.16 -8.22 -12.42
C LEU A 483 -27.05 -7.89 -13.62
N MET A 484 -27.93 -8.81 -14.00
CA MET A 484 -28.67 -8.76 -15.26
C MET A 484 -30.17 -8.87 -15.02
N HIS A 485 -30.80 -7.74 -14.68
CA HIS A 485 -32.21 -7.54 -15.02
C HIS A 485 -32.28 -7.04 -16.48
N PRO A 486 -32.57 -7.91 -17.47
CA PRO A 486 -32.71 -7.47 -18.87
C PRO A 486 -33.81 -6.42 -19.06
N ASP A 487 -34.76 -6.38 -18.14
CA ASP A 487 -35.80 -5.38 -18.11
C ASP A 487 -35.32 -4.16 -17.29
N LEU A 488 -34.85 -3.14 -18.00
CA LEU A 488 -34.56 -1.81 -17.45
C LEU A 488 -35.67 -1.34 -16.51
N ARG A 489 -36.94 -1.69 -16.78
CA ARG A 489 -38.08 -1.35 -15.93
C ARG A 489 -38.00 -2.04 -14.57
N LYS A 490 -37.63 -3.32 -14.51
CA LYS A 490 -37.47 -4.04 -13.24
C LYS A 490 -36.30 -3.49 -12.43
N ALA A 491 -35.17 -3.22 -13.08
CA ALA A 491 -34.02 -2.59 -12.44
C ALA A 491 -34.37 -1.20 -11.87
N GLN A 492 -35.13 -0.40 -12.64
CA GLN A 492 -35.64 0.90 -12.21
C GLN A 492 -36.62 0.79 -11.03
N VAL A 493 -37.55 -0.17 -11.07
CA VAL A 493 -38.51 -0.42 -9.99
C VAL A 493 -37.77 -0.82 -8.71
N PHE A 494 -36.79 -1.74 -8.81
CA PHE A 494 -35.99 -2.15 -7.67
C PHE A 494 -35.18 -1.00 -7.07
N LEU A 495 -34.53 -0.19 -7.93
CA LEU A 495 -33.84 1.03 -7.50
C LEU A 495 -34.81 1.98 -6.79
N GLN A 496 -35.99 2.25 -7.37
CA GLN A 496 -37.01 3.12 -6.78
C GLN A 496 -37.50 2.61 -5.43
N GLN A 497 -37.79 1.31 -5.31
CA GLN A 497 -38.20 0.68 -4.05
C GLN A 497 -37.10 0.76 -2.99
N THR A 498 -35.84 0.51 -3.38
CA THR A 498 -34.68 0.63 -2.48
C THR A 498 -34.55 2.06 -1.95
N LEU A 499 -34.66 3.06 -2.84
CA LEU A 499 -34.63 4.47 -2.46
C LEU A 499 -35.83 4.87 -1.61
N HIS A 500 -37.01 4.28 -1.84
CA HIS A 500 -38.20 4.51 -1.03
C HIS A 500 -38.03 3.96 0.38
N VAL A 501 -37.51 2.75 0.55
CA VAL A 501 -37.19 2.17 1.86
C VAL A 501 -36.15 3.03 2.58
N LEU A 502 -35.12 3.48 1.87
CA LEU A 502 -34.10 4.38 2.43
C LEU A 502 -34.70 5.71 2.89
N ALA A 503 -35.56 6.34 2.09
CA ALA A 503 -36.25 7.58 2.45
C ALA A 503 -37.28 7.40 3.57
N SER A 504 -37.91 6.23 3.69
CA SER A 504 -38.86 5.91 4.76
C SER A 504 -38.22 5.87 6.16
N ALA A 505 -36.88 5.74 6.23
CA ALA A 505 -36.16 5.86 7.49
C ALA A 505 -36.27 7.26 8.09
N GLN A 506 -36.39 8.30 7.25
CA GLN A 506 -36.56 9.67 7.69
C GLN A 506 -37.35 10.48 6.65
N PRO A 507 -38.66 10.72 6.87
CA PRO A 507 -39.51 11.45 5.94
C PRO A 507 -38.96 12.85 5.64
N GLY A 508 -39.02 13.27 4.36
CA GLY A 508 -38.56 14.60 3.91
C GLY A 508 -37.06 14.71 3.60
N VAL A 509 -36.30 13.61 3.76
CA VAL A 509 -34.86 13.58 3.50
C VAL A 509 -34.56 13.10 2.08
N ILE A 510 -33.58 13.73 1.43
CA ILE A 510 -33.12 13.35 0.10
C ILE A 510 -32.30 12.06 0.19
N ALA A 511 -32.69 11.06 -0.60
CA ALA A 511 -31.99 9.79 -0.73
C ALA A 511 -31.56 9.58 -2.19
N GLY A 512 -30.47 8.86 -2.39
CA GLY A 512 -29.99 8.51 -3.72
C GLY A 512 -29.00 7.36 -3.73
N ALA A 513 -28.80 6.78 -4.90
CA ALA A 513 -27.80 5.76 -5.17
C ALA A 513 -26.78 6.28 -6.20
N GLY A 514 -25.53 5.91 -6.04
CA GLY A 514 -24.46 6.35 -6.94
C GLY A 514 -23.24 5.43 -6.91
N PRO A 515 -22.08 5.92 -7.39
CA PRO A 515 -20.87 5.11 -7.46
C PRO A 515 -20.47 4.54 -6.10
N GLN A 516 -19.72 3.43 -6.12
CA GLN A 516 -19.05 2.96 -4.94
C GLN A 516 -18.02 3.99 -4.47
N ILE A 517 -18.08 4.37 -3.20
CA ILE A 517 -16.99 5.08 -2.56
C ILE A 517 -16.04 4.01 -2.03
N MET A 518 -14.92 3.80 -2.72
CA MET A 518 -13.96 2.75 -2.38
C MET A 518 -12.61 3.34 -1.95
N ARG A 519 -12.01 2.79 -0.90
CA ARG A 519 -10.65 3.13 -0.47
C ARG A 519 -9.64 2.56 -1.47
N ASN A 520 -8.63 3.35 -1.82
CA ASN A 520 -7.55 3.05 -2.78
C ASN A 520 -7.97 3.01 -4.24
N THR A 521 -8.95 2.18 -4.62
CA THR A 521 -9.40 2.07 -6.02
C THR A 521 -10.79 1.50 -6.18
N GLY A 522 -11.53 2.07 -7.12
CA GLY A 522 -12.76 1.58 -7.71
C GLY A 522 -12.48 0.60 -8.84
N TYR A 523 -13.54 -0.09 -9.29
CA TYR A 523 -13.54 -0.84 -10.55
C TYR A 523 -13.65 0.08 -11.77
N ASP A 524 -13.60 1.39 -11.57
CA ASP A 524 -13.88 2.37 -12.61
C ASP A 524 -12.72 2.43 -13.60
N LEU A 525 -12.93 1.78 -14.74
CA LEU A 525 -11.95 1.69 -15.80
C LEU A 525 -11.87 3.04 -16.52
N PRO A 526 -10.68 3.67 -16.61
CA PRO A 526 -10.51 4.89 -17.39
C PRO A 526 -10.91 4.65 -18.85
N LYS A 527 -11.88 5.43 -19.33
CA LYS A 527 -12.36 5.41 -20.70
C LYS A 527 -11.89 6.63 -21.47
N SER A 528 -11.72 6.49 -22.79
CA SER A 528 -11.43 7.62 -23.67
C SER A 528 -12.71 8.37 -23.99
N ILE A 529 -12.76 9.63 -23.56
CA ILE A 529 -13.83 10.57 -23.86
C ILE A 529 -13.35 11.52 -24.95
N ASN A 530 -14.03 11.50 -26.08
CA ASN A 530 -13.70 12.33 -27.23
C ASN A 530 -14.65 13.54 -27.31
N ALA A 531 -14.06 14.70 -27.57
CA ALA A 531 -14.77 15.94 -27.86
C ALA A 531 -14.10 16.60 -29.07
N ASP A 532 -14.80 16.67 -30.20
CA ASP A 532 -14.28 17.23 -31.45
C ASP A 532 -12.93 16.58 -31.85
N THR A 533 -11.81 17.32 -31.77
CA THR A 533 -10.45 16.86 -32.07
C THR A 533 -9.62 16.49 -30.83
N ARG A 534 -10.15 16.72 -29.63
CA ARG A 534 -9.48 16.46 -28.35
C ARG A 534 -10.01 15.17 -27.73
N SER A 535 -9.13 14.46 -27.07
CA SER A 535 -9.48 13.28 -26.28
C SER A 535 -8.85 13.38 -24.90
N ALA A 536 -9.60 12.94 -23.90
CA ALA A 536 -9.14 12.87 -22.52
C ALA A 536 -9.64 11.58 -21.88
N THR A 537 -8.96 11.14 -20.84
CA THR A 537 -9.31 9.94 -20.11
C THR A 537 -10.20 10.29 -18.93
N ALA A 538 -11.31 9.56 -18.74
CA ALA A 538 -12.24 9.78 -17.65
C ALA A 538 -12.88 8.48 -17.17
N CYS A 539 -13.29 8.44 -15.92
CA CYS A 539 -14.03 7.32 -15.35
C CYS A 539 -15.52 7.61 -15.43
N VAL A 540 -16.25 6.72 -16.11
CA VAL A 540 -17.69 6.85 -16.29
C VAL A 540 -18.38 6.12 -15.16
N VAL A 541 -19.12 6.86 -14.35
CA VAL A 541 -19.86 6.33 -13.20
C VAL A 541 -21.32 6.71 -13.31
N SER A 542 -22.19 5.94 -12.66
CA SER A 542 -23.61 6.20 -12.69
C SER A 542 -24.12 6.68 -11.33
N ALA A 543 -24.89 7.77 -11.31
CA ALA A 543 -25.51 8.31 -10.12
C ALA A 543 -26.95 8.75 -10.37
N THR A 544 -27.78 8.65 -9.34
CA THR A 544 -29.12 9.24 -9.33
C THR A 544 -29.05 10.75 -9.02
N PRO A 545 -30.04 11.56 -9.45
CA PRO A 545 -30.10 12.98 -9.09
C PRO A 545 -30.06 13.22 -7.58
N GLY A 546 -30.72 12.32 -6.82
CA GLY A 546 -30.74 12.33 -5.37
C GLY A 546 -29.37 12.09 -4.74
N TRP A 547 -28.51 11.29 -5.36
CA TRP A 547 -27.15 11.03 -4.86
C TRP A 547 -26.27 12.27 -5.00
N ILE A 548 -26.30 12.91 -6.18
CA ILE A 548 -25.56 14.17 -6.44
C ILE A 548 -25.94 15.23 -5.39
N THR A 549 -27.24 15.33 -5.07
CA THR A 549 -27.77 16.31 -4.12
C THR A 549 -27.49 15.94 -2.65
N ALA A 550 -27.75 14.69 -2.26
CA ALA A 550 -27.60 14.21 -0.87
C ALA A 550 -26.13 14.07 -0.46
N ALA A 551 -25.26 13.65 -1.40
CA ALA A 551 -23.82 13.63 -1.19
C ALA A 551 -23.23 15.04 -1.19
N GLY A 552 -23.99 16.08 -1.58
CA GLY A 552 -23.50 17.46 -1.58
C GLY A 552 -22.49 17.75 -2.67
N VAL A 553 -22.61 17.13 -3.84
CA VAL A 553 -21.76 17.44 -5.00
C VAL A 553 -22.09 18.85 -5.50
N ARG A 554 -21.06 19.71 -5.58
CA ARG A 554 -21.23 21.11 -5.99
C ARG A 554 -21.23 21.26 -7.51
N LEU A 555 -22.28 21.85 -8.06
CA LEU A 555 -22.32 22.26 -9.48
C LEU A 555 -21.52 23.56 -9.69
N ARG A 556 -20.61 23.55 -10.67
CA ARG A 556 -19.85 24.72 -11.12
C ARG A 556 -20.56 25.47 -12.25
N ALA A 557 -21.27 24.73 -13.12
CA ALA A 557 -22.04 25.28 -14.22
C ALA A 557 -23.16 24.31 -14.63
N GLY A 558 -24.26 24.82 -15.20
CA GLY A 558 -25.38 24.00 -15.67
C GLY A 558 -26.27 23.48 -14.55
N VAL A 559 -26.95 22.36 -14.79
CA VAL A 559 -27.98 21.79 -13.91
C VAL A 559 -27.72 20.32 -13.59
N ASN A 560 -28.31 19.82 -12.51
CA ASN A 560 -28.33 18.38 -12.20
C ASN A 560 -29.32 17.65 -13.12
N PHE A 561 -29.27 16.31 -13.12
CA PHE A 561 -30.28 15.46 -13.75
C PHE A 561 -31.69 15.76 -13.24
N ASP A 562 -32.68 15.65 -14.14
CA ASP A 562 -34.10 15.86 -13.81
C ASP A 562 -34.62 14.75 -12.88
N THR A 563 -35.32 15.10 -11.80
CA THR A 563 -35.78 14.12 -10.79
C THR A 563 -36.90 13.19 -11.28
N HIS A 564 -37.64 13.58 -12.30
CA HIS A 564 -38.82 12.87 -12.81
C HIS A 564 -38.53 12.10 -14.10
N HIS A 565 -37.73 12.67 -15.00
CA HIS A 565 -37.48 12.12 -16.33
C HIS A 565 -35.99 11.84 -16.54
N ALA A 566 -35.64 10.56 -16.61
CA ALA A 566 -34.28 10.14 -16.94
C ALA A 566 -34.06 10.23 -18.47
N GLN A 567 -32.95 10.84 -18.89
CA GLN A 567 -32.55 10.91 -20.31
C GLN A 567 -31.18 10.27 -20.49
N ALA A 568 -31.09 9.28 -21.40
CA ALA A 568 -29.90 8.44 -21.55
C ALA A 568 -28.74 9.13 -22.29
N ASP A 569 -29.01 10.26 -22.94
CA ASP A 569 -28.06 11.07 -23.69
C ASP A 569 -27.49 12.24 -22.86
N GLN A 570 -27.75 12.32 -21.55
CA GLN A 570 -27.28 13.41 -20.71
C GLN A 570 -26.19 12.97 -19.72
N VAL A 571 -25.16 13.81 -19.55
CA VAL A 571 -24.07 13.58 -18.59
C VAL A 571 -23.67 14.83 -17.81
N LEU A 572 -23.09 14.62 -16.63
CA LEU A 572 -22.36 15.65 -15.87
C LEU A 572 -20.85 15.41 -15.96
N LEU A 573 -20.08 16.46 -16.19
CA LEU A 573 -18.62 16.40 -16.29
C LEU A 573 -17.94 16.93 -15.03
N ASP A 574 -16.87 16.28 -14.60
CA ASP A 574 -15.89 16.88 -13.68
C ASP A 574 -15.25 18.13 -14.30
N ALA A 575 -15.09 19.20 -13.52
CA ALA A 575 -14.52 20.46 -13.96
C ALA A 575 -13.13 20.31 -14.61
N ARG A 576 -12.28 19.39 -14.13
CA ARG A 576 -10.94 19.13 -14.71
C ARG A 576 -11.05 18.62 -16.14
N LEU A 577 -12.03 17.74 -16.39
CA LEU A 577 -12.28 17.18 -17.71
C LEU A 577 -12.88 18.22 -18.65
N ALA A 578 -13.80 19.05 -18.14
CA ALA A 578 -14.37 20.17 -18.90
C ALA A 578 -13.28 21.19 -19.32
N GLU A 579 -12.34 21.50 -18.43
CA GLU A 579 -11.21 22.39 -18.72
C GLU A 579 -10.24 21.77 -19.75
N GLN A 580 -9.91 20.48 -19.62
CA GLN A 580 -9.04 19.78 -20.57
C GLN A 580 -9.65 19.72 -21.99
N LEU A 581 -10.93 19.37 -22.10
CA LEU A 581 -11.61 19.20 -23.37
C LEU A 581 -12.05 20.53 -24.01
N PHE A 582 -12.59 21.46 -23.21
CA PHE A 582 -13.27 22.67 -23.72
C PHE A 582 -12.66 23.99 -23.23
N GLY A 583 -11.61 23.96 -22.41
CA GLY A 583 -10.91 25.14 -21.87
C GLY A 583 -11.59 25.80 -20.67
N SER A 584 -12.88 25.55 -20.41
CA SER A 584 -13.58 26.05 -19.24
C SER A 584 -14.84 25.23 -18.91
N ALA A 585 -15.32 25.31 -17.67
CA ALA A 585 -16.58 24.68 -17.28
C ALA A 585 -17.81 25.22 -18.05
N ARG A 586 -17.85 26.52 -18.39
CA ARG A 586 -19.00 27.12 -19.09
C ARG A 586 -19.05 26.75 -20.57
N SER A 587 -17.90 26.66 -21.24
CA SER A 587 -17.82 26.31 -22.67
C SER A 587 -18.18 24.85 -22.97
N ALA A 588 -18.14 23.99 -21.95
CA ALA A 588 -18.53 22.59 -22.07
C ALA A 588 -20.06 22.40 -22.13
N LEU A 589 -20.86 23.32 -21.57
CA LEU A 589 -22.31 23.16 -21.48
C LEU A 589 -22.97 23.10 -22.87
N GLY A 590 -23.91 22.17 -23.04
CA GLY A 590 -24.66 21.96 -24.28
C GLY A 590 -23.87 21.29 -25.41
N ARG A 591 -22.55 21.10 -25.25
CA ARG A 591 -21.74 20.35 -26.20
C ARG A 591 -21.90 18.85 -26.02
N SER A 592 -21.45 18.10 -27.01
CA SER A 592 -21.51 16.66 -27.02
C SER A 592 -20.12 16.05 -26.83
N VAL A 593 -20.06 14.99 -26.03
CA VAL A 593 -18.90 14.11 -25.85
C VAL A 593 -19.31 12.70 -26.20
N SER A 594 -18.38 11.89 -26.69
CA SER A 594 -18.66 10.48 -26.95
C SER A 594 -17.63 9.62 -26.24
N GLU A 595 -18.09 8.64 -25.49
CA GLU A 595 -17.28 7.48 -25.15
C GLU A 595 -16.91 6.75 -26.45
N GLN A 596 -15.64 6.37 -26.58
CA GLN A 596 -15.19 5.65 -27.75
C GLN A 596 -15.85 4.27 -27.87
N GLY A 597 -16.54 4.03 -28.99
CA GLY A 597 -17.29 2.80 -29.24
C GLY A 597 -18.76 2.87 -28.81
N ALA A 598 -19.17 3.95 -28.15
CA ALA A 598 -20.58 4.21 -27.87
C ALA A 598 -21.31 4.68 -29.15
N PRO A 599 -22.52 4.18 -29.42
CA PRO A 599 -23.28 4.51 -30.63
C PRO A 599 -23.91 5.91 -30.61
N VAL A 600 -24.05 6.52 -29.42
CA VAL A 600 -24.74 7.81 -29.24
C VAL A 600 -23.85 8.77 -28.44
N PRO A 601 -23.62 10.01 -28.91
CA PRO A 601 -22.89 11.01 -28.15
C PRO A 601 -23.76 11.53 -26.99
N TRP A 602 -23.13 11.78 -25.84
CA TRP A 602 -23.75 12.39 -24.67
C TRP A 602 -23.68 13.90 -24.72
N ARG A 603 -24.79 14.57 -24.42
CA ARG A 603 -24.90 16.00 -24.22
C ARG A 603 -24.57 16.38 -22.78
N ILE A 604 -23.72 17.38 -22.63
CA ILE A 604 -23.29 17.90 -21.33
C ILE A 604 -24.35 18.86 -20.80
N ILE A 605 -24.99 18.52 -19.68
CA ILE A 605 -26.02 19.37 -19.04
C ILE A 605 -25.49 20.15 -17.83
N GLY A 606 -24.36 19.71 -17.27
CA GLY A 606 -23.77 20.30 -16.09
C GLY A 606 -22.30 19.93 -15.92
N VAL A 607 -21.59 20.78 -15.19
CA VAL A 607 -20.20 20.56 -14.78
C VAL A 607 -20.14 20.64 -13.27
N VAL A 608 -19.66 19.58 -12.64
CA VAL A 608 -19.49 19.47 -11.18
C VAL A 608 -18.08 19.87 -10.76
N ALA A 609 -17.91 20.22 -9.49
CA ALA A 609 -16.58 20.37 -8.90
C ALA A 609 -15.78 19.07 -9.01
N PRO A 610 -14.44 19.12 -8.98
CA PRO A 610 -13.61 17.92 -9.06
C PRO A 610 -13.99 16.89 -8.00
N VAL A 611 -14.38 15.68 -8.41
CA VAL A 611 -14.80 14.60 -7.50
C VAL A 611 -13.67 13.60 -7.33
N TYR A 612 -13.43 13.19 -6.08
CA TYR A 612 -12.35 12.27 -5.68
C TYR A 612 -12.88 11.02 -4.96
N LEU A 613 -13.43 10.05 -5.70
CA LEU A 613 -14.16 8.90 -5.15
C LEU A 613 -13.27 7.95 -4.31
N HIS A 614 -11.95 7.98 -4.48
CA HIS A 614 -10.97 7.19 -3.71
C HIS A 614 -10.19 8.02 -2.68
N GLY A 615 -10.52 9.30 -2.53
CA GLY A 615 -9.82 10.24 -1.65
C GLY A 615 -8.92 11.20 -2.43
N THR A 616 -8.55 12.31 -1.80
CA THR A 616 -7.78 13.36 -2.48
C THR A 616 -6.42 12.85 -2.94
N GLN A 617 -6.06 13.21 -4.18
CA GLN A 617 -4.83 12.77 -4.87
C GLN A 617 -4.69 11.24 -5.09
N GLN A 618 -5.75 10.46 -4.86
CA GLN A 618 -5.75 9.01 -5.14
C GLN A 618 -6.43 8.67 -6.48
N ASP A 619 -7.37 9.49 -6.95
CA ASP A 619 -8.07 9.28 -8.22
C ASP A 619 -7.15 9.48 -9.42
N HIS A 620 -7.15 8.49 -10.31
CA HIS A 620 -6.33 8.47 -11.52
C HIS A 620 -7.04 9.04 -12.77
N CYS A 621 -8.31 9.43 -12.65
CA CYS A 621 -9.14 9.95 -13.74
C CYS A 621 -10.17 10.97 -13.18
N PRO A 622 -10.53 12.01 -13.94
CA PRO A 622 -11.74 12.78 -13.67
C PRO A 622 -12.99 11.95 -13.95
N VAL A 623 -14.12 12.31 -13.33
CA VAL A 623 -15.37 11.54 -13.37
C VAL A 623 -16.36 12.10 -14.41
N VAL A 624 -17.06 11.23 -15.12
CA VAL A 624 -18.26 11.53 -15.90
C VAL A 624 -19.43 10.84 -15.21
N PHE A 625 -20.45 11.60 -14.80
CA PHE A 625 -21.67 11.00 -14.27
C PHE A 625 -22.68 10.77 -15.38
N GLU A 626 -23.20 9.55 -15.44
CA GLU A 626 -24.42 9.18 -16.13
C GLU A 626 -25.57 9.02 -15.15
N ASP A 627 -26.79 9.08 -15.65
CA ASP A 627 -27.98 8.79 -14.85
C ASP A 627 -28.14 7.29 -14.60
N LEU A 628 -27.99 6.88 -13.33
CA LEU A 628 -28.13 5.47 -12.92
C LEU A 628 -29.48 4.86 -13.31
N ARG A 629 -30.54 5.66 -13.44
CA ARG A 629 -31.86 5.19 -13.86
C ARG A 629 -31.87 4.66 -15.30
N ASN A 630 -30.92 5.07 -16.13
CA ASN A 630 -30.76 4.59 -17.51
C ASN A 630 -29.71 3.48 -17.65
N SER A 631 -29.01 3.13 -16.57
CA SER A 631 -28.04 2.04 -16.59
C SER A 631 -28.75 0.70 -16.78
N LYS A 632 -28.30 -0.05 -17.80
CA LYS A 632 -28.76 -1.43 -18.04
C LYS A 632 -28.47 -2.38 -16.88
N PHE A 633 -27.50 -2.02 -16.02
CA PHE A 633 -27.07 -2.83 -14.89
C PHE A 633 -27.68 -2.37 -13.56
N GLY A 634 -28.36 -1.22 -13.52
CA GLY A 634 -29.01 -0.69 -12.30
C GLY A 634 -28.11 -0.71 -11.06
N LEU A 635 -28.66 -1.13 -9.92
CA LEU A 635 -27.90 -1.36 -8.67
C LEU A 635 -27.08 -2.66 -8.66
N SER A 636 -27.22 -3.48 -9.70
CA SER A 636 -26.68 -4.82 -9.70
C SER A 636 -25.31 -4.92 -10.37
N GLY A 637 -24.97 -3.95 -11.23
CA GLY A 637 -23.75 -3.87 -12.04
C GLY A 637 -22.45 -3.86 -11.25
N ASN A 638 -22.34 -2.89 -10.34
CA ASN A 638 -21.18 -2.69 -9.49
C ASN A 638 -21.68 -2.51 -8.04
N PRO A 639 -20.82 -2.60 -7.03
CA PRO A 639 -21.21 -2.13 -5.70
C PRO A 639 -21.63 -0.66 -5.79
N HIS A 640 -22.66 -0.29 -5.06
CA HIS A 640 -23.17 1.07 -5.06
C HIS A 640 -23.15 1.62 -3.64
N THR A 641 -22.99 2.94 -3.55
CA THR A 641 -23.22 3.62 -2.28
C THR A 641 -24.58 4.30 -2.32
N LEU A 642 -25.46 3.87 -1.44
CA LEU A 642 -26.67 4.61 -1.14
C LEU A 642 -26.32 5.74 -0.19
N VAL A 643 -26.92 6.90 -0.40
CA VAL A 643 -26.70 8.10 0.40
C VAL A 643 -28.04 8.60 0.89
N LEU A 644 -28.12 8.87 2.18
CA LEU A 644 -29.22 9.55 2.84
C LEU A 644 -28.68 10.88 3.39
N ALA A 645 -29.30 12.00 3.03
CA ALA A 645 -28.90 13.30 3.56
C ALA A 645 -29.12 13.36 5.08
N GLY A 646 -28.31 14.12 5.80
CA GLY A 646 -28.40 14.25 7.24
C GLY A 646 -27.58 13.24 8.04
N HIS A 647 -27.45 13.54 9.34
CA HIS A 647 -26.73 12.71 10.30
C HIS A 647 -27.68 11.69 10.93
N GLN A 648 -27.27 10.42 10.95
CA GLN A 648 -27.96 9.36 11.68
C GLN A 648 -27.12 8.95 12.90
N ASP A 649 -27.77 8.86 14.06
CA ASP A 649 -27.14 8.33 15.26
C ASP A 649 -26.92 6.79 15.18
N ALA A 650 -26.36 6.19 16.23
CA ALA A 650 -26.09 4.75 16.23
C ALA A 650 -27.37 3.89 16.18
N ALA A 651 -28.44 4.32 16.85
CA ALA A 651 -29.71 3.58 16.90
C ALA A 651 -30.42 3.65 15.54
N GLN A 652 -30.48 4.83 14.94
CA GLN A 652 -31.05 5.08 13.62
C GLN A 652 -30.30 4.31 12.54
N ARG A 653 -28.96 4.24 12.59
CA ARG A 653 -28.17 3.40 11.66
C ARG A 653 -28.49 1.92 11.82
N GLN A 654 -28.72 1.44 13.03
CA GLN A 654 -29.10 0.06 13.28
C GLN A 654 -30.50 -0.24 12.73
N THR A 655 -31.48 0.63 13.00
CA THR A 655 -32.83 0.51 12.43
C THR A 655 -32.81 0.56 10.90
N LEU A 656 -31.99 1.43 10.31
CA LEU A 656 -31.80 1.51 8.86
C LEU A 656 -31.25 0.20 8.29
N ARG A 657 -30.23 -0.39 8.94
CA ARG A 657 -29.68 -1.70 8.57
C ARG A 657 -30.75 -2.79 8.61
N GLU A 658 -31.55 -2.85 9.67
CA GLU A 658 -32.61 -3.86 9.84
C GLU A 658 -33.69 -3.73 8.76
N ARG A 659 -34.14 -2.51 8.44
CA ARG A 659 -35.14 -2.26 7.39
C ARG A 659 -34.63 -2.65 6.01
N LEU A 660 -33.41 -2.25 5.66
CA LEU A 660 -32.79 -2.59 4.38
C LEU A 660 -32.54 -4.10 4.25
N ASN A 661 -32.06 -4.75 5.32
CA ASN A 661 -31.89 -6.20 5.34
C ASN A 661 -33.24 -6.92 5.16
N ALA A 662 -34.29 -6.48 5.85
CA ALA A 662 -35.63 -7.06 5.69
C ALA A 662 -36.22 -6.82 4.30
N PHE A 663 -35.86 -5.72 3.63
CA PHE A 663 -36.25 -5.46 2.24
C PHE A 663 -35.50 -6.37 1.27
N PHE A 664 -34.17 -6.44 1.38
CA PHE A 664 -33.35 -7.31 0.53
C PHE A 664 -33.73 -8.77 0.73
N GLN A 665 -33.97 -9.26 1.94
CA GLN A 665 -34.41 -10.65 2.15
C GLN A 665 -35.77 -10.99 1.50
N ARG A 666 -36.67 -10.01 1.34
CA ARG A 666 -38.00 -10.23 0.77
C ARG A 666 -38.03 -10.13 -0.75
N GLU A 667 -37.46 -9.06 -1.29
CA GLU A 667 -37.55 -8.76 -2.72
C GLU A 667 -36.40 -9.38 -3.51
N HIS A 668 -35.17 -9.31 -2.98
CA HIS A 668 -33.95 -9.76 -3.66
C HIS A 668 -32.83 -10.08 -2.66
N ALA A 669 -32.72 -11.35 -2.24
CA ALA A 669 -31.71 -11.81 -1.26
C ALA A 669 -30.25 -11.73 -1.77
N ALA A 670 -30.03 -10.99 -2.86
CA ALA A 670 -28.79 -10.86 -3.58
C ALA A 670 -28.00 -9.59 -3.21
N PHE A 671 -28.34 -8.90 -2.13
CA PHE A 671 -27.59 -7.73 -1.66
C PHE A 671 -27.33 -7.81 -0.15
N GLU A 672 -26.10 -7.46 0.23
CA GLU A 672 -25.67 -7.35 1.63
C GLU A 672 -25.21 -5.92 1.93
N ILE A 673 -25.51 -5.46 3.14
CA ILE A 673 -25.04 -4.16 3.65
C ILE A 673 -23.66 -4.35 4.27
N GLU A 674 -22.62 -3.94 3.55
CA GLU A 674 -21.24 -4.01 4.01
C GLU A 674 -21.00 -3.05 5.18
N SER A 675 -21.45 -1.80 5.04
CA SER A 675 -21.21 -0.78 6.05
C SER A 675 -22.22 0.35 6.00
N ILE A 676 -22.40 1.00 7.16
CA ILE A 676 -23.17 2.25 7.29
C ILE A 676 -22.28 3.26 8.01
N ARG A 677 -21.80 4.27 7.28
CA ARG A 677 -20.83 5.27 7.74
C ARG A 677 -21.43 6.67 7.70
N SER A 678 -21.06 7.51 8.66
CA SER A 678 -21.30 8.96 8.57
C SER A 678 -20.32 9.60 7.60
N THR A 679 -20.58 10.85 7.18
CA THR A 679 -19.64 11.68 6.44
C THR A 679 -18.22 11.66 7.03
N THR A 680 -18.09 11.87 8.35
CA THR A 680 -16.79 11.88 9.05
C THR A 680 -16.09 10.53 8.99
N GLN A 681 -16.83 9.44 9.25
CA GLN A 681 -16.29 8.07 9.18
C GLN A 681 -15.87 7.71 7.76
N THR A 682 -16.58 8.18 6.73
CA THR A 682 -16.21 7.95 5.32
C THR A 682 -14.95 8.72 4.95
N ARG A 683 -14.79 9.98 5.39
CA ARG A 683 -13.55 10.74 5.18
C ARG A 683 -12.35 10.07 5.87
N ASP A 684 -12.50 9.68 7.13
CA ASP A 684 -11.45 8.95 7.87
C ASP A 684 -11.11 7.62 7.20
N TRP A 685 -12.10 6.95 6.62
CA TRP A 685 -11.91 5.69 5.91
C TRP A 685 -11.18 5.88 4.57
N LEU A 686 -11.51 6.91 3.79
CA LEU A 686 -10.80 7.27 2.55
C LEU A 686 -9.34 7.68 2.84
N ALA A 687 -9.10 8.36 3.96
CA ALA A 687 -7.77 8.73 4.42
C ALA A 687 -7.07 7.66 5.28
N ALA A 688 -7.69 6.49 5.51
CA ALA A 688 -7.18 5.50 6.46
C ALA A 688 -5.78 4.99 6.09
N GLN A 689 -5.45 4.94 4.80
CA GLN A 689 -4.11 4.58 4.36
C GLN A 689 -3.09 5.64 4.81
N GLN A 690 -3.34 6.91 4.51
CA GLN A 690 -2.50 8.04 4.93
C GLN A 690 -2.39 8.14 6.44
N ILE A 691 -3.49 7.92 7.17
CA ILE A 691 -3.49 7.86 8.64
C ILE A 691 -2.59 6.72 9.12
N THR A 692 -2.70 5.53 8.53
CA THR A 692 -1.86 4.39 8.91
C THR A 692 -0.38 4.66 8.61
N GLU A 693 -0.07 5.22 7.44
CA GLU A 693 1.28 5.63 7.07
C GLU A 693 1.83 6.66 8.07
N SER A 694 1.07 7.72 8.40
CA SER A 694 1.47 8.73 9.39
C SER A 694 1.79 8.13 10.76
N ARG A 695 1.01 7.13 11.22
CA ARG A 695 1.25 6.42 12.49
C ARG A 695 2.57 5.65 12.44
N VAL A 696 2.83 4.93 11.36
CA VAL A 696 4.09 4.20 11.18
C VAL A 696 5.28 5.15 11.15
N PHE A 697 5.20 6.25 10.40
CA PHE A 697 6.26 7.26 10.35
C PHE A 697 6.50 7.91 11.72
N THR A 698 5.43 8.23 12.45
CA THR A 698 5.51 8.81 13.80
C THR A 698 6.20 7.84 14.75
N LEU A 699 5.85 6.55 14.71
CA LEU A 699 6.50 5.52 15.53
C LEU A 699 7.99 5.39 15.19
N ILE A 700 8.37 5.41 13.91
CA ILE A 700 9.77 5.37 13.48
C ILE A 700 10.51 6.62 13.96
N ALA A 701 9.91 7.82 13.85
CA ALA A 701 10.51 9.05 14.31
C ALA A 701 10.70 9.09 15.83
N LEU A 702 9.69 8.68 16.60
CA LEU A 702 9.79 8.55 18.06
C LEU A 702 10.89 7.56 18.47
N PHE A 703 11.01 6.45 17.74
CA PHE A 703 12.08 5.49 17.94
C PHE A 703 13.46 6.09 17.61
N ALA A 704 13.58 6.82 16.49
CA ALA A 704 14.80 7.54 16.14
C ALA A 704 15.17 8.59 17.20
N TRP A 705 14.19 9.26 17.80
CA TRP A 705 14.41 10.20 18.90
C TRP A 705 14.92 9.49 20.15
N ALA A 706 14.33 8.36 20.52
CA ALA A 706 14.82 7.59 21.65
C ALA A 706 16.30 7.21 21.47
N ILE A 707 16.70 6.82 20.26
CA ILE A 707 18.10 6.53 19.93
C ILE A 707 18.95 7.81 20.02
N ALA A 708 18.61 8.87 19.27
CA ALA A 708 19.42 10.08 19.20
C ALA A 708 19.56 10.80 20.56
N LEU A 709 18.45 10.92 21.31
CA LEU A 709 18.48 11.53 22.64
C LEU A 709 19.33 10.69 23.62
N SER A 710 19.32 9.35 23.50
CA SER A 710 20.20 8.51 24.32
C SER A 710 21.69 8.73 24.00
N GLY A 711 22.03 8.92 22.73
CA GLY A 711 23.38 9.25 22.27
C GLY A 711 23.86 10.61 22.79
N ILE A 712 22.99 11.63 22.72
CA ILE A 712 23.25 12.96 23.29
C ILE A 712 23.55 12.88 24.79
N VAL A 713 22.75 12.15 25.57
CA VAL A 713 22.98 11.96 27.01
C VAL A 713 24.34 11.29 27.27
N ALA A 714 24.66 10.25 26.50
CA ALA A 714 25.90 9.51 26.65
C ALA A 714 27.13 10.42 26.39
N LEU A 715 27.08 11.22 25.31
CA LEU A 715 28.12 12.18 24.94
C LEU A 715 28.26 13.30 25.96
N LEU A 716 27.15 13.87 26.44
CA LEU A 716 27.16 14.91 27.48
C LEU A 716 27.85 14.41 28.76
N ARG A 717 27.53 13.20 29.20
CA ARG A 717 28.16 12.60 30.38
C ARG A 717 29.66 12.41 30.19
N LEU A 718 30.11 12.00 29.01
CA LEU A 718 31.55 11.91 28.72
C LEU A 718 32.20 13.29 28.76
N TYR A 719 31.62 14.27 28.08
CA TYR A 719 32.15 15.63 28.01
C TYR A 719 32.34 16.22 29.41
N LEU A 720 31.33 16.07 30.27
CA LEU A 720 31.38 16.51 31.67
C LEU A 720 32.42 15.72 32.47
N ALA A 721 32.51 14.39 32.29
CA ALA A 721 33.49 13.56 32.99
C ALA A 721 34.94 13.92 32.62
N GLN A 722 35.23 14.16 31.33
CA GLN A 722 36.55 14.54 30.86
C GLN A 722 36.97 15.94 31.33
N ARG A 723 36.00 16.84 31.50
CA ARG A 723 36.23 18.22 31.97
C ARG A 723 36.03 18.40 33.45
N ARG A 724 35.75 17.36 34.23
CA ARG A 724 35.48 17.47 35.66
C ARG A 724 36.59 18.20 36.41
N ARG A 725 37.86 17.89 36.11
CA ARG A 725 39.05 18.59 36.66
C ARG A 725 39.05 20.08 36.31
N LEU A 726 38.88 20.39 35.03
CA LEU A 726 38.88 21.77 34.52
C LEU A 726 37.72 22.59 35.09
N LEU A 727 36.51 22.02 35.11
CA LEU A 727 35.32 22.66 35.67
C LEU A 727 35.45 22.88 37.18
N ALA A 728 36.05 21.93 37.90
CA ALA A 728 36.36 22.11 39.32
C ALA A 728 37.37 23.25 39.54
N ILE A 729 38.43 23.33 38.74
CA ILE A 729 39.41 24.43 38.77
C ILE A 729 38.75 25.76 38.42
N GLU A 730 37.95 25.84 37.35
CA GLU A 730 37.22 27.06 36.97
C GLU A 730 36.26 27.50 38.07
N SER A 731 35.54 26.56 38.71
CA SER A 731 34.65 26.87 39.83
C SER A 731 35.42 27.36 41.07
N ALA A 732 36.60 26.80 41.36
CA ALA A 732 37.48 27.25 42.44
C ALA A 732 38.10 28.64 42.16
N LEU A 733 38.29 28.98 40.88
CA LEU A 733 38.72 30.31 40.42
C LEU A 733 37.56 31.34 40.31
N GLY A 734 36.34 30.97 40.71
CA GLY A 734 35.20 31.88 40.78
C GLY A 734 34.25 31.88 39.57
N ALA A 735 34.30 30.86 38.70
CA ALA A 735 33.31 30.73 37.63
C ALA A 735 31.89 30.54 38.20
N THR A 736 30.94 31.37 37.76
CA THR A 736 29.55 31.27 38.21
C THR A 736 28.87 30.01 37.65
N PRO A 737 27.99 29.35 38.43
CA PRO A 737 27.20 28.19 37.96
C PRO A 737 26.45 28.45 36.64
N SER A 738 25.98 29.69 36.43
CA SER A 738 25.30 30.11 35.21
C SER A 738 26.22 30.05 33.98
N ARG A 739 27.49 30.43 34.09
CA ARG A 739 28.46 30.37 32.99
C ARG A 739 28.76 28.93 32.57
N ILE A 740 28.91 28.02 33.55
CA ILE A 740 29.12 26.59 33.30
C ILE A 740 27.89 25.97 32.62
N TYR A 741 26.70 26.26 33.15
CA TYR A 741 25.44 25.81 32.56
C TYR A 741 25.30 26.29 31.11
N LEU A 742 25.47 27.59 30.87
CA LEU A 742 25.29 28.20 29.55
C LEU A 742 26.31 27.64 28.54
N GLY A 743 27.56 27.43 28.95
CA GLY A 743 28.59 26.83 28.09
C GLY A 743 28.26 25.42 27.63
N VAL A 744 27.69 24.59 28.52
CA VAL A 744 27.25 23.23 28.15
C VAL A 744 26.04 23.28 27.22
N VAL A 745 25.00 24.04 27.58
CA VAL A 745 23.75 24.10 26.80
C VAL A 745 23.99 24.73 25.42
N LEU A 746 24.68 25.87 25.33
CA LEU A 746 24.99 26.50 24.04
C LEU A 746 25.90 25.62 23.18
N GLY A 747 26.86 24.92 23.79
CA GLY A 747 27.72 23.97 23.07
C GLY A 747 26.90 22.85 22.42
N THR A 748 25.96 22.25 23.16
CA THR A 748 25.08 21.21 22.62
C THR A 748 24.12 21.75 21.56
N LEU A 749 23.53 22.92 21.79
CA LEU A 749 22.63 23.56 20.83
C LEU A 749 23.36 24.01 19.55
N ALA A 750 24.63 24.42 19.64
CA ALA A 750 25.41 24.79 18.46
C ALA A 750 25.67 23.57 17.56
N VAL A 751 26.05 22.43 18.14
CA VAL A 751 26.21 21.18 17.38
C VAL A 751 24.87 20.71 16.80
N ALA A 752 23.79 20.84 17.59
CA ALA A 752 22.44 20.54 17.11
C ALA A 752 22.02 21.44 15.94
N GLY A 753 22.37 22.73 15.99
CA GLY A 753 22.14 23.69 14.93
C GLY A 753 22.88 23.34 13.64
N ILE A 754 24.13 22.85 13.74
CA ILE A 754 24.88 22.36 12.57
C ILE A 754 24.21 21.12 11.98
N GLY A 755 23.80 20.16 12.81
CA GLY A 755 23.08 18.96 12.34
C GLY A 755 21.73 19.33 11.68
N ALA A 756 21.00 20.27 12.26
CA ALA A 756 19.78 20.81 11.68
C ALA A 756 20.03 21.50 10.34
N LEU A 757 21.10 22.30 10.22
CA LEU A 757 21.46 22.96 8.97
C LEU A 757 21.76 21.93 7.87
N ILE A 758 22.54 20.89 8.17
CA ILE A 758 22.84 19.81 7.22
C ILE A 758 21.54 19.14 6.77
N ALA A 759 20.64 18.82 7.69
CA ALA A 759 19.35 18.22 7.36
C ALA A 759 18.48 19.16 6.50
N LEU A 760 18.42 20.47 6.82
CA LEU A 760 17.66 21.48 6.08
C LEU A 760 18.13 21.62 4.61
N LEU A 761 19.43 21.48 4.36
CA LEU A 761 20.01 21.49 3.02
C LEU A 761 19.62 20.24 2.20
N LEU A 762 19.35 19.12 2.88
CA LEU A 762 18.92 17.87 2.25
C LEU A 762 17.41 17.81 1.99
N LEU A 763 16.60 18.69 2.60
CA LEU A 763 15.15 18.63 2.51
C LEU A 763 14.56 18.77 1.11
N PRO A 764 15.07 19.63 0.21
CA PRO A 764 14.52 19.71 -1.15
C PRO A 764 14.67 18.39 -1.90
N TRP A 765 15.86 17.77 -1.82
CA TRP A 765 16.08 16.44 -2.36
C TRP A 765 15.16 15.42 -1.70
N LEU A 766 15.07 15.42 -0.37
CA LEU A 766 14.22 14.49 0.37
C LEU A 766 12.73 14.65 0.01
N ALA A 767 12.24 15.87 -0.19
CA ALA A 767 10.86 16.14 -0.61
C ALA A 767 10.56 15.57 -1.99
N THR A 768 11.51 15.64 -2.94
CA THR A 768 11.34 15.00 -4.25
C THR A 768 11.29 13.47 -4.15
N GLN A 769 12.12 12.88 -3.28
CA GLN A 769 12.09 11.43 -3.04
C GLN A 769 10.81 11.03 -2.32
N TYR A 770 10.36 11.82 -1.35
CA TYR A 770 9.11 11.61 -0.65
C TYR A 770 7.94 11.65 -1.63
N ALA A 771 7.85 12.68 -2.46
CA ALA A 771 6.79 12.81 -3.47
C ALA A 771 6.81 11.67 -4.50
N LEU A 772 8.00 11.24 -4.95
CA LEU A 772 8.14 10.12 -5.89
C LEU A 772 7.73 8.78 -5.26
N LEU A 773 8.01 8.58 -3.97
CA LEU A 773 7.77 7.31 -3.30
C LEU A 773 6.39 7.21 -2.64
N SER A 774 5.83 8.31 -2.14
CA SER A 774 4.50 8.37 -1.51
C SER A 774 3.40 8.82 -2.48
N GLY A 775 3.75 9.57 -3.52
CA GLY A 775 2.82 10.29 -4.38
C GLY A 775 2.38 11.65 -3.82
N ALA A 776 2.81 12.00 -2.61
CA ALA A 776 2.37 13.21 -1.91
C ALA A 776 3.33 14.38 -2.14
N GLN A 777 2.82 15.47 -2.68
CA GLN A 777 3.59 16.71 -2.78
C GLN A 777 3.69 17.38 -1.41
N VAL A 778 4.90 17.70 -0.99
CA VAL A 778 5.18 18.33 0.30
C VAL A 778 6.09 19.53 0.10
N SER A 779 5.84 20.59 0.87
CA SER A 779 6.70 21.77 0.89
C SER A 779 7.91 21.52 1.81
N PRO A 780 9.16 21.52 1.29
CA PRO A 780 10.34 21.26 2.10
C PRO A 780 10.44 22.17 3.32
N TYR A 781 10.02 23.43 3.18
CA TYR A 781 10.12 24.48 4.20
C TYR A 781 8.73 24.95 4.69
N GLY A 782 7.72 24.06 4.60
CA GLY A 782 6.37 24.33 5.10
C GLY A 782 6.27 24.32 6.63
N GLN A 783 5.07 24.63 7.15
CA GLN A 783 4.79 24.72 8.60
C GLN A 783 5.17 23.43 9.34
N ALA A 784 4.87 22.26 8.76
CA ALA A 784 5.19 20.96 9.34
C ALA A 784 6.70 20.79 9.64
N THR A 785 7.57 21.24 8.73
CA THR A 785 9.03 21.17 8.89
C THR A 785 9.49 22.02 10.07
N TRP A 786 8.99 23.26 10.19
CA TRP A 786 9.38 24.16 11.27
C TRP A 786 8.87 23.70 12.64
N ILE A 787 7.65 23.16 12.71
CA ILE A 787 7.12 22.54 13.93
C ILE A 787 8.00 21.35 14.33
N ALA A 788 8.33 20.46 13.41
CA ALA A 788 9.19 19.31 13.69
C ALA A 788 10.56 19.72 14.24
N LEU A 789 11.18 20.73 13.62
CA LEU A 789 12.47 21.26 14.04
C LEU A 789 12.41 21.91 15.43
N ALA A 790 11.36 22.70 15.69
CA ALA A 790 11.17 23.34 16.99
C ALA A 790 10.98 22.32 18.12
N VAL A 791 10.17 21.28 17.90
CA VAL A 791 9.94 20.23 18.91
C VAL A 791 11.22 19.41 19.14
N LEU A 792 11.99 19.09 18.09
CA LEU A 792 13.26 18.38 18.26
C LEU A 792 14.28 19.23 19.03
N LEU A 793 14.46 20.50 18.69
CA LEU A 793 15.39 21.38 19.40
C LEU A 793 14.99 21.59 20.86
N LEU A 794 13.68 21.65 21.13
CA LEU A 794 13.14 21.65 22.50
C LEU A 794 13.51 20.35 23.23
N ALA A 795 13.36 19.19 22.58
CA ALA A 795 13.75 17.91 23.17
C ALA A 795 15.27 17.85 23.47
N VAL A 796 16.12 18.31 22.55
CA VAL A 796 17.57 18.41 22.75
C VAL A 796 17.89 19.33 23.93
N PHE A 797 17.24 20.49 24.02
CA PHE A 797 17.39 21.41 25.14
C PHE A 797 17.01 20.77 26.47
N LEU A 798 15.84 20.12 26.55
CA LEU A 798 15.36 19.46 27.77
C LEU A 798 16.32 18.34 28.22
N VAL A 799 16.85 17.58 27.28
CA VAL A 799 17.83 16.52 27.55
C VAL A 799 19.16 17.09 28.03
N ALA A 800 19.63 18.21 27.46
CA ALA A 800 20.85 18.88 27.88
C ALA A 800 20.69 19.61 29.23
N HIS A 801 19.49 20.08 29.56
CA HIS A 801 19.20 20.87 30.75
C HIS A 801 19.56 20.15 32.05
N PHE A 802 19.12 18.90 32.22
CA PHE A 802 19.31 18.19 33.50
C PHE A 802 20.79 17.89 33.82
N PRO A 803 21.60 17.31 32.91
CA PRO A 803 23.03 17.08 33.17
C PRO A 803 23.80 18.39 33.36
N ALA A 804 23.51 19.43 32.56
CA ALA A 804 24.16 20.73 32.66
C ALA A 804 23.89 21.40 34.00
N ARG A 805 22.63 21.39 34.47
CA ARG A 805 22.23 21.94 35.76
C ARG A 805 22.86 21.18 36.92
N ARG A 806 22.97 19.86 36.83
CA ARG A 806 23.63 19.04 37.84
C ARG A 806 25.13 19.34 37.90
N ALA A 807 25.79 19.49 36.76
CA ALA A 807 27.21 19.85 36.71
C ALA A 807 27.48 21.26 37.27
N ALA A 808 26.63 22.23 36.94
CA ALA A 808 26.77 23.61 37.42
C ALA A 808 26.59 23.75 38.95
N ARG A 809 25.87 22.83 39.59
CA ARG A 809 25.62 22.82 41.04
C ARG A 809 26.57 21.93 41.85
N ALA A 810 27.52 21.26 41.20
CA ALA A 810 28.47 20.41 41.91
C ALA A 810 29.40 21.26 42.78
N GLU A 811 29.59 20.88 44.05
CA GLU A 811 30.47 21.61 44.96
C GLU A 811 31.95 21.44 44.54
N PRO A 812 32.74 22.53 44.53
CA PRO A 812 34.16 22.48 44.15
C PRO A 812 34.99 21.59 45.06
N ALA A 813 34.72 21.65 46.37
CA ALA A 813 35.50 20.97 47.41
C ALA A 813 35.42 19.45 47.29
N THR A 814 34.23 18.89 47.06
CA THR A 814 34.05 17.44 46.86
C THR A 814 34.67 16.95 45.55
N SER A 815 34.65 17.79 44.52
CA SER A 815 35.23 17.45 43.21
C SER A 815 36.75 17.48 43.17
N LEU A 816 37.40 18.31 43.99
CA LEU A 816 38.87 18.39 44.11
C LEU A 816 39.46 17.33 45.04
N HIS A 817 38.70 16.89 46.06
CA HIS A 817 39.16 15.87 47.01
C HIS A 817 39.14 14.44 46.44
N GLU A 818 38.31 14.20 45.41
CA GLU A 818 38.21 12.93 44.67
C GLU A 818 39.27 12.76 43.55
N LEU A 819 40.12 13.77 43.32
CA LEU A 819 41.06 13.84 42.20
C LEU A 819 42.49 13.53 42.60
#